data_AF-A0A2N9G8D3-F1
#
_entry.id   AF-A0A2N9G8D3-F1
#
_cell.length_a   1.000
_cell.length_b   1.000
_cell.length_c   1.000
_cell.angle_alpha   90.00
_cell.angle_beta   90.00
_cell.angle_gamma   90.00
#
_symmetry.space_group_name_H-M   'P 1'
#
loop_
_entity.id
_entity.type
_entity.pdbx_description
1 polymer ?
#
loop_
_entity_poly.entity_id
_entity_poly.type
_entity_poly.pdbx_seq_one_letter_code
_entity_poly.pdbx_strand_id
1 'polypeptide(L)'
;MKATNEMLNYMRVIKFQAWEKQFNKRIQACRTVFTATTIFKILQEPIRSFPQSMISLTQAMISLGRLDEFMLSRELSDDSVEREEGCDDRIAVEINKGELTAIVGTVGSGKSSLLASILGEMHKMTGKVRVCGTTAYVAQTSWIQNGTIQENILFGLPMDRERYREAIRVCCLEKDLEMMEYGDQTEIGERGINLSGGQKQRIQLARAVYQDCDIYLLDDVFSAVDAHTGSEIFKECVRRALRGKTILLVTHQVDFLHNVDLIVVMRDGNIVQSGKYNHLLDSGLDFTALVAAHDTSMELVEMGTDMPSESSPKLPKSPGGSQCSAAAVYFVARMSNGGSLSVTLVGLKTAQIFFSQILHSILHAPMSFFDTTPSGRVLSRASTDQTNIDLFLPFFMSLSVAMYISVLSILVITCQYSWPTVFLLIPLVWLNIWYRGYYLASSRELTRLDSITKAPVIRSFLRKHSWSYDYPLFWEAGCLVENRMVSVERIKQFTKIPSEAAWEINDRIPPPSWPAHGNINLKDLQVRYRPNTPLVIKGITLSIQGGEKIGVVGRTGSGKSTLIQVFFRLVEPSGGSIIIDGLDICMLGLHDLRSRFGIIPQEPVLFEGTVRSNLDPIGQYSDDEIWKSLERCQLKDVVADKPEKLDSLVVDSGDNWSVGQRQLLCLGRVMLKRSKILFMDEATASVDSQTDAVIQKIIREDFAACTIISIAHRIPTVMDCDRVLVIDADNQSAFLQTSSKPDGQKNLIDHLASKDLLGWPSLFGALTFKCSSKNTLSVDYNPVRRDSFISSSWDDSVKLWTLDRPTSVRTFHEHAYCVYSAVWNPRHGDVDAVSVFVARVWDVRTYRTPLAVLSGHGYAVRKLKFSTHARSFLVSCSYDMTVCAWDYMVEDALVGRYDHHTEFVVGVDMSVLVEGLMASTGWDELVYVWQHGIDPRAV
;
A
#
# COMPACT_ATOMS: atom_id res chain seq x y z
N MET A 1 6.72 -23.93 -8.09
CA MET A 1 6.06 -22.73 -8.65
C MET A 1 5.28 -21.99 -7.57
N LYS A 2 4.03 -22.32 -7.18
CA LYS A 2 3.28 -21.54 -6.16
C LYS A 2 4.07 -21.33 -4.86
N ALA A 3 4.50 -22.41 -4.20
CA ALA A 3 5.38 -22.36 -3.02
C ALA A 3 6.77 -21.71 -3.24
N THR A 4 7.21 -21.56 -4.50
CA THR A 4 8.44 -20.84 -4.87
C THR A 4 8.18 -19.33 -4.97
N ASN A 5 7.00 -18.93 -5.44
CA ASN A 5 6.56 -17.54 -5.52
C ASN A 5 6.23 -17.00 -4.12
N GLU A 6 5.52 -17.80 -3.31
CA GLU A 6 5.30 -17.60 -1.87
C GLU A 6 6.62 -17.33 -1.13
N MET A 7 7.62 -18.20 -1.32
CA MET A 7 8.96 -18.04 -0.73
C MET A 7 9.66 -16.75 -1.19
N LEU A 8 9.49 -16.33 -2.45
CA LEU A 8 10.12 -15.11 -2.97
C LEU A 8 9.45 -13.84 -2.44
N ASN A 9 8.12 -13.79 -2.43
CA ASN A 9 7.35 -12.65 -1.91
C ASN A 9 7.65 -12.40 -0.43
N TYR A 10 7.81 -13.47 0.36
CA TYR A 10 7.93 -13.39 1.81
C TYR A 10 9.32 -13.73 2.35
N MET A 11 10.35 -13.69 1.49
CA MET A 11 11.73 -14.01 1.82
C MET A 11 12.23 -13.26 3.07
N ARG A 12 11.85 -11.99 3.23
CA ARG A 12 12.24 -11.16 4.39
C ARG A 12 11.75 -11.75 5.73
N VAL A 13 10.50 -12.23 5.79
CA VAL A 13 9.92 -12.87 6.98
C VAL A 13 10.54 -14.25 7.23
N ILE A 14 10.72 -15.04 6.16
CA ILE A 14 11.38 -16.37 6.23
C ILE A 14 12.79 -16.23 6.82
N LYS A 15 13.59 -15.28 6.33
CA LYS A 15 14.93 -15.00 6.86
C LYS A 15 14.88 -14.51 8.30
N PHE A 16 14.04 -13.54 8.63
CA PHE A 16 13.89 -13.03 10.01
C PHE A 16 13.65 -14.15 11.03
N GLN A 17 12.90 -15.20 10.65
CA GLN A 17 12.51 -16.30 11.55
C GLN A 17 13.38 -17.57 11.41
N ALA A 18 14.40 -17.55 10.53
CA ALA A 18 15.31 -18.66 10.21
C ALA A 18 14.64 -19.91 9.59
N TRP A 19 13.58 -19.69 8.79
CA TRP A 19 12.73 -20.74 8.23
C TRP A 19 13.23 -21.29 6.88
N GLU A 20 14.34 -20.78 6.34
CA GLU A 20 14.93 -21.20 5.04
C GLU A 20 15.09 -22.71 4.92
N LYS A 21 15.59 -23.37 5.98
CA LYS A 21 15.79 -24.84 6.01
C LYS A 21 14.49 -25.63 5.82
N GLN A 22 13.36 -25.10 6.28
CA GLN A 22 12.05 -25.76 6.18
C GLN A 22 11.38 -25.52 4.82
N PHE A 23 11.44 -24.28 4.30
CA PHE A 23 10.99 -23.99 2.94
C PHE A 23 11.79 -24.76 1.88
N ASN A 24 13.10 -24.96 2.10
CA ASN A 24 13.93 -25.83 1.25
C ASN A 24 13.36 -27.26 1.18
N LYS A 25 13.07 -27.88 2.34
CA LYS A 25 12.45 -29.22 2.40
C LYS A 25 11.10 -29.27 1.69
N ARG A 26 10.20 -28.30 1.95
CA ARG A 26 8.86 -28.20 1.33
C ARG A 26 8.97 -28.16 -0.20
N ILE A 27 9.84 -27.29 -0.74
CA ILE A 27 10.04 -27.13 -2.19
C ILE A 27 10.70 -28.37 -2.81
N GLN A 28 11.68 -28.99 -2.15
CA GLN A 28 12.31 -30.22 -2.64
C GLN A 28 11.33 -31.41 -2.65
N ALA A 29 10.49 -31.56 -1.63
CA ALA A 29 9.48 -32.63 -1.57
C ALA A 29 8.51 -32.57 -2.76
N CYS A 30 7.96 -31.38 -3.06
CA CYS A 30 7.12 -31.17 -4.25
C CYS A 30 7.84 -31.56 -5.56
N ARG A 31 9.14 -31.28 -5.67
CA ARG A 31 9.91 -31.59 -6.88
C ARG A 31 10.23 -33.09 -7.03
N THR A 32 10.39 -33.85 -5.95
CA THR A 32 10.58 -35.31 -6.02
C THR A 32 9.36 -35.99 -6.65
N VAL A 33 8.14 -35.56 -6.32
CA VAL A 33 6.89 -36.04 -6.93
C VAL A 33 6.81 -35.69 -8.41
N PHE A 34 7.20 -34.47 -8.80
CA PHE A 34 7.25 -34.04 -10.20
C PHE A 34 8.32 -34.80 -11.00
N THR A 35 9.45 -35.13 -10.37
CA THR A 35 10.53 -35.94 -10.97
C THR A 35 10.00 -37.33 -11.34
N ALA A 36 9.30 -37.99 -10.40
CA ALA A 36 8.72 -39.32 -10.63
C ALA A 36 7.71 -39.32 -11.78
N THR A 37 6.76 -38.37 -11.80
CA THR A 37 5.79 -38.23 -12.90
C THR A 37 6.44 -37.85 -14.23
N THR A 38 7.56 -37.14 -14.22
CA THR A 38 8.35 -36.83 -15.43
C THR A 38 9.04 -38.07 -16.00
N ILE A 39 9.61 -38.94 -15.16
CA ILE A 39 10.14 -40.24 -15.58
C ILE A 39 9.07 -41.06 -16.30
N PHE A 40 7.86 -41.16 -15.72
CA PHE A 40 6.76 -41.90 -16.35
C PHE A 40 6.33 -41.29 -17.71
N LYS A 41 6.35 -39.97 -17.87
CA LYS A 41 6.08 -39.32 -19.17
C LYS A 41 7.15 -39.63 -20.21
N ILE A 42 8.43 -39.53 -19.86
CA ILE A 42 9.54 -39.79 -20.80
C ILE A 42 9.58 -41.27 -21.22
N LEU A 43 9.24 -42.20 -20.32
CA LEU A 43 9.05 -43.61 -20.66
C LEU A 43 7.83 -43.89 -21.58
N GLN A 44 6.85 -42.98 -21.62
CA GLN A 44 5.64 -43.11 -22.42
C GLN A 44 5.75 -42.49 -23.83
N GLU A 45 6.62 -41.50 -24.02
CA GLU A 45 6.88 -40.83 -25.31
C GLU A 45 7.17 -41.81 -26.48
N PRO A 46 8.08 -42.81 -26.37
CA PRO A 46 8.37 -43.73 -27.48
C PRO A 46 7.19 -44.60 -27.91
N ILE A 47 6.18 -44.75 -27.06
CA ILE A 47 4.97 -45.56 -27.30
C ILE A 47 3.87 -44.70 -27.95
N ARG A 48 4.01 -43.37 -27.96
CA ARG A 48 2.92 -42.44 -28.26
C ARG A 48 2.97 -41.74 -29.61
N SER A 49 4.03 -41.86 -30.42
CA SER A 49 4.21 -41.01 -31.62
C SER A 49 3.03 -40.97 -32.61
N PHE A 50 2.31 -42.09 -32.81
CA PHE A 50 1.09 -42.12 -33.62
C PHE A 50 -0.16 -41.58 -32.86
N PRO A 51 -0.49 -42.04 -31.64
CA PRO A 51 -1.50 -41.39 -30.80
C PRO A 51 -1.30 -39.89 -30.56
N GLN A 52 -0.08 -39.38 -30.53
CA GLN A 52 0.21 -37.97 -30.18
C GLN A 52 -0.28 -37.00 -31.26
N SER A 53 -0.21 -37.38 -32.54
CA SER A 53 -0.81 -36.61 -33.64
C SER A 53 -2.33 -36.61 -33.57
N MET A 54 -2.94 -37.74 -33.21
CA MET A 54 -4.38 -37.84 -32.96
C MET A 54 -4.80 -36.99 -31.76
N ILE A 55 -4.09 -37.07 -30.63
CA ILE A 55 -4.32 -36.25 -29.44
C ILE A 55 -4.16 -34.77 -29.76
N SER A 56 -3.16 -34.38 -30.57
CA SER A 56 -2.95 -33.00 -30.99
C SER A 56 -4.09 -32.49 -31.89
N LEU A 57 -4.62 -33.33 -32.79
CA LEU A 57 -5.83 -33.03 -33.56
C LEU A 57 -7.07 -32.92 -32.67
N THR A 58 -7.28 -33.83 -31.72
CA THR A 58 -8.39 -33.76 -30.76
C THR A 58 -8.29 -32.52 -29.87
N GLN A 59 -7.09 -32.19 -29.37
CA GLN A 59 -6.84 -30.97 -28.61
C GLN A 59 -7.02 -29.71 -29.46
N ALA A 60 -6.63 -29.74 -30.74
CA ALA A 60 -6.88 -28.64 -31.66
C ALA A 60 -8.39 -28.45 -31.92
N MET A 61 -9.15 -29.53 -32.13
CA MET A 61 -10.61 -29.48 -32.29
C MET A 61 -11.33 -29.00 -31.02
N ILE A 62 -10.92 -29.47 -29.83
CA ILE A 62 -11.46 -28.99 -28.55
C ILE A 62 -11.10 -27.52 -28.31
N SER A 63 -9.89 -27.10 -28.71
CA SER A 63 -9.46 -25.69 -28.61
C SER A 63 -10.16 -24.81 -29.65
N LEU A 64 -10.49 -25.34 -30.83
CA LEU A 64 -11.33 -24.66 -31.81
C LEU A 64 -12.75 -24.51 -31.27
N GLY A 65 -13.35 -25.57 -30.71
CA GLY A 65 -14.69 -25.50 -30.11
C GLY A 65 -14.77 -24.48 -28.97
N ARG A 66 -13.75 -24.43 -28.09
CA ARG A 66 -13.64 -23.40 -27.04
C ARG A 66 -13.41 -21.99 -27.58
N LEU A 67 -12.69 -21.86 -28.69
CA LEU A 67 -12.47 -20.56 -29.34
C LEU A 67 -13.75 -20.10 -30.06
N ASP A 68 -14.49 -21.01 -30.68
CA ASP A 68 -15.78 -20.75 -31.33
C ASP A 68 -16.83 -20.36 -30.28
N GLU A 69 -16.91 -21.11 -29.16
CA GLU A 69 -17.72 -20.79 -27.98
C GLU A 69 -17.37 -19.42 -27.36
N PHE A 70 -16.09 -19.04 -27.36
CA PHE A 70 -15.63 -17.72 -26.92
C PHE A 70 -15.98 -16.60 -27.92
N MET A 71 -15.74 -16.82 -29.23
CA MET A 71 -16.04 -15.85 -30.29
C MET A 71 -17.55 -15.72 -30.57
N LEU A 72 -18.36 -16.68 -30.15
CA LEU A 72 -19.83 -16.67 -30.16
C LEU A 72 -20.42 -16.33 -28.78
N SER A 73 -19.59 -15.99 -27.80
CA SER A 73 -20.06 -15.49 -26.51
C SER A 73 -20.75 -14.13 -26.69
N ARG A 74 -21.70 -13.81 -25.82
CA ARG A 74 -22.52 -12.60 -25.97
C ARG A 74 -21.71 -11.37 -25.59
N GLU A 75 -21.36 -10.57 -26.59
CA GLU A 75 -20.83 -9.21 -26.39
C GLU A 75 -21.94 -8.28 -25.83
N LEU A 76 -21.51 -7.22 -25.14
CA LEU A 76 -22.41 -6.15 -24.69
C LEU A 76 -22.86 -5.32 -25.91
N SER A 77 -24.14 -4.95 -25.96
CA SER A 77 -24.68 -4.09 -27.02
C SER A 77 -24.37 -2.61 -26.75
N ASP A 78 -23.80 -1.90 -27.73
CA ASP A 78 -23.50 -0.46 -27.63
C ASP A 78 -24.74 0.38 -27.28
N ASP A 79 -25.94 -0.03 -27.70
CA ASP A 79 -27.25 0.58 -27.38
C ASP A 79 -27.64 0.52 -25.89
N SER A 80 -26.75 0.05 -25.01
CA SER A 80 -26.98 0.00 -23.55
C SER A 80 -27.10 1.40 -22.94
N VAL A 81 -26.34 2.39 -23.43
CA VAL A 81 -26.33 3.78 -22.90
C VAL A 81 -26.54 4.80 -24.02
N GLU A 82 -27.59 5.62 -23.91
CA GLU A 82 -27.87 6.71 -24.85
C GLU A 82 -26.99 7.94 -24.53
N ARG A 83 -26.58 8.71 -25.55
CA ARG A 83 -25.75 9.92 -25.40
C ARG A 83 -26.39 11.13 -26.08
N GLU A 84 -27.57 11.51 -25.61
CA GLU A 84 -28.43 12.56 -26.15
C GLU A 84 -29.04 13.41 -25.01
N GLU A 85 -29.55 14.60 -25.33
CA GLU A 85 -30.18 15.51 -24.36
C GLU A 85 -31.72 15.34 -24.32
N GLY A 86 -32.34 15.61 -23.15
CA GLY A 86 -33.78 15.54 -22.91
C GLY A 86 -34.29 14.21 -22.32
N CYS A 87 -35.46 14.24 -21.68
CA CYS A 87 -36.16 13.06 -21.14
C CYS A 87 -37.68 13.34 -21.01
N ASP A 88 -38.52 12.42 -21.48
CA ASP A 88 -40.00 12.49 -21.40
C ASP A 88 -40.61 11.41 -20.45
N ASP A 89 -39.76 10.67 -19.74
CA ASP A 89 -40.13 9.46 -19.00
C ASP A 89 -39.94 9.59 -17.47
N ARG A 90 -40.44 8.59 -16.71
CA ARG A 90 -40.33 8.57 -15.24
C ARG A 90 -38.88 8.33 -14.77
N ILE A 91 -38.18 9.40 -14.43
CA ILE A 91 -36.79 9.38 -13.94
C ILE A 91 -36.68 8.68 -12.57
N ALA A 92 -35.60 7.89 -12.39
CA ALA A 92 -35.27 7.23 -11.11
C ALA A 92 -34.23 8.01 -10.29
N VAL A 93 -33.18 8.52 -10.94
CA VAL A 93 -32.21 9.50 -10.41
C VAL A 93 -31.85 10.46 -11.53
N GLU A 94 -31.76 11.74 -11.18
CA GLU A 94 -31.25 12.83 -12.02
C GLU A 94 -30.01 13.43 -11.33
N ILE A 95 -29.00 13.83 -12.09
CA ILE A 95 -27.78 14.46 -11.60
C ILE A 95 -27.44 15.61 -12.55
N ASN A 96 -27.37 16.84 -12.03
CA ASN A 96 -27.17 18.01 -12.87
C ASN A 96 -25.69 18.23 -13.22
N LYS A 97 -25.45 18.97 -14.30
CA LYS A 97 -24.07 19.28 -14.73
C LYS A 97 -23.34 20.11 -13.69
N GLY A 98 -22.22 19.60 -13.18
CA GLY A 98 -21.38 20.28 -12.19
C GLY A 98 -21.71 20.01 -10.72
N GLU A 99 -22.64 19.09 -10.42
CA GLU A 99 -22.92 18.64 -9.05
C GLU A 99 -21.89 17.60 -8.56
N LEU A 100 -21.54 17.67 -7.26
CA LEU A 100 -20.94 16.57 -6.54
C LEU A 100 -22.03 15.71 -5.90
N THR A 101 -22.26 14.52 -6.46
CA THR A 101 -23.19 13.51 -5.97
C THR A 101 -22.44 12.39 -5.26
N ALA A 102 -22.91 11.96 -4.08
CA ALA A 102 -22.37 10.78 -3.40
C ALA A 102 -23.38 9.62 -3.34
N ILE A 103 -22.90 8.41 -3.56
CA ILE A 103 -23.69 7.18 -3.55
C ILE A 103 -23.27 6.36 -2.34
N VAL A 104 -24.22 6.15 -1.42
CA VAL A 104 -24.01 5.47 -0.13
C VAL A 104 -24.91 4.25 -0.02
N GLY A 105 -24.51 3.27 0.78
CA GLY A 105 -25.16 1.96 0.78
C GLY A 105 -24.32 0.90 1.49
N THR A 106 -24.97 -0.13 2.01
CA THR A 106 -24.30 -1.28 2.63
C THR A 106 -23.34 -1.98 1.65
N VAL A 107 -22.44 -2.83 2.18
CA VAL A 107 -21.64 -3.71 1.32
C VAL A 107 -22.59 -4.63 0.55
N GLY A 108 -22.37 -4.79 -0.76
CA GLY A 108 -23.25 -5.57 -1.63
C GLY A 108 -24.52 -4.85 -2.14
N SER A 109 -24.84 -3.62 -1.71
CA SER A 109 -26.10 -2.96 -2.10
C SER A 109 -26.23 -2.50 -3.57
N GLY A 110 -25.24 -2.79 -4.42
CA GLY A 110 -25.25 -2.50 -5.86
C GLY A 110 -24.53 -1.21 -6.30
N LYS A 111 -23.81 -0.52 -5.41
CA LYS A 111 -23.17 0.79 -5.70
C LYS A 111 -22.25 0.78 -6.93
N SER A 112 -21.24 -0.08 -6.97
CA SER A 112 -20.34 -0.19 -8.13
C SER A 112 -21.05 -0.75 -9.38
N SER A 113 -22.12 -1.54 -9.20
CA SER A 113 -22.99 -1.98 -10.29
C SER A 113 -23.78 -0.82 -10.92
N LEU A 114 -24.19 0.17 -10.13
CA LEU A 114 -24.78 1.41 -10.65
C LEU A 114 -23.77 2.17 -11.52
N LEU A 115 -22.51 2.30 -11.08
CA LEU A 115 -21.44 2.89 -11.91
C LEU A 115 -21.18 2.09 -13.19
N ALA A 116 -21.11 0.76 -13.11
CA ALA A 116 -20.96 -0.12 -14.28
C ALA A 116 -22.13 0.02 -15.27
N SER A 117 -23.36 0.23 -14.78
CA SER A 117 -24.53 0.50 -15.64
C SER A 117 -24.46 1.86 -16.35
N ILE A 118 -23.82 2.86 -15.75
CA ILE A 118 -23.57 4.19 -16.35
C ILE A 118 -22.45 4.11 -17.40
N LEU A 119 -21.45 3.27 -17.18
CA LEU A 119 -20.38 2.96 -18.14
C LEU A 119 -20.84 2.10 -19.32
N GLY A 120 -21.93 1.35 -19.17
CA GLY A 120 -22.43 0.39 -20.18
C GLY A 120 -21.86 -1.02 -20.04
N GLU A 121 -21.14 -1.33 -18.96
CA GLU A 121 -20.53 -2.64 -18.68
C GLU A 121 -21.55 -3.70 -18.19
N MET A 122 -22.84 -3.36 -18.11
CA MET A 122 -23.92 -4.25 -17.67
C MET A 122 -25.07 -4.31 -18.68
N HIS A 123 -25.59 -5.52 -18.95
CA HIS A 123 -26.76 -5.71 -19.80
C HIS A 123 -28.02 -5.05 -19.21
N LYS A 124 -28.52 -4.02 -19.89
CA LYS A 124 -29.78 -3.34 -19.60
C LYS A 124 -30.98 -4.22 -19.97
N MET A 125 -31.81 -4.60 -18.99
CA MET A 125 -33.02 -5.40 -19.21
C MET A 125 -34.25 -4.54 -19.59
N THR A 126 -34.40 -3.38 -18.95
CA THR A 126 -35.49 -2.40 -19.18
C THR A 126 -35.01 -0.99 -18.84
N GLY A 127 -35.78 0.03 -19.22
CA GLY A 127 -35.47 1.44 -18.96
C GLY A 127 -34.47 2.06 -19.94
N LYS A 128 -34.01 3.28 -19.62
CA LYS A 128 -33.02 4.05 -20.37
C LYS A 128 -31.96 4.60 -19.41
N VAL A 129 -30.70 4.59 -19.85
CA VAL A 129 -29.57 5.27 -19.20
C VAL A 129 -29.03 6.27 -20.20
N ARG A 130 -28.80 7.51 -19.78
CA ARG A 130 -28.50 8.65 -20.66
C ARG A 130 -27.34 9.46 -20.08
N VAL A 131 -26.25 9.62 -20.84
CA VAL A 131 -24.98 10.19 -20.34
C VAL A 131 -24.45 11.26 -21.31
N CYS A 132 -24.30 12.49 -20.82
CA CYS A 132 -23.94 13.65 -21.64
C CYS A 132 -22.53 14.18 -21.33
N GLY A 133 -21.53 13.68 -22.05
CA GLY A 133 -20.14 14.17 -21.98
C GLY A 133 -19.09 13.07 -22.01
N THR A 134 -17.83 13.47 -21.88
CA THR A 134 -16.70 12.55 -21.66
C THR A 134 -16.68 12.06 -20.21
N THR A 135 -16.30 10.79 -19.98
CA THR A 135 -16.35 10.16 -18.65
C THR A 135 -15.00 9.57 -18.27
N ALA A 136 -14.48 9.95 -17.11
CA ALA A 136 -13.32 9.32 -16.46
C ALA A 136 -13.79 8.40 -15.33
N TYR A 137 -13.12 7.25 -15.15
CA TYR A 137 -13.46 6.26 -14.13
C TYR A 137 -12.24 5.88 -13.28
N VAL A 138 -12.41 5.93 -11.95
CA VAL A 138 -11.46 5.44 -10.95
C VAL A 138 -12.12 4.30 -10.19
N ALA A 139 -11.77 3.06 -10.55
CA ALA A 139 -12.25 1.83 -9.91
C ALA A 139 -11.67 1.63 -8.50
N GLN A 140 -12.44 0.99 -7.62
CA GLN A 140 -12.04 0.65 -6.24
C GLN A 140 -10.76 -0.19 -6.19
N THR A 141 -10.63 -1.17 -7.10
CA THR A 141 -9.40 -1.98 -7.23
C THR A 141 -8.41 -1.30 -8.17
N SER A 142 -7.31 -0.80 -7.60
CA SER A 142 -6.42 0.11 -8.31
C SER A 142 -5.64 -0.56 -9.46
N TRP A 143 -5.84 -0.10 -10.71
CA TRP A 143 -5.18 -0.69 -11.89
C TRP A 143 -4.07 0.21 -12.47
N ILE A 144 -2.85 -0.35 -12.46
CA ILE A 144 -1.60 0.30 -12.86
C ILE A 144 -0.90 -0.57 -13.91
N GLN A 145 -0.48 0.05 -15.01
CA GLN A 145 0.20 -0.58 -16.14
C GLN A 145 1.71 -0.71 -15.87
N ASN A 146 2.33 -1.77 -16.39
CA ASN A 146 3.78 -1.93 -16.36
C ASN A 146 4.44 -0.91 -17.31
N GLY A 147 5.12 0.09 -16.75
CA GLY A 147 5.69 1.27 -17.42
C GLY A 147 6.16 2.28 -16.36
N THR A 148 6.51 3.51 -16.73
CA THR A 148 6.85 4.56 -15.75
C THR A 148 5.59 5.14 -15.06
N ILE A 149 5.77 5.90 -13.98
CA ILE A 149 4.67 6.65 -13.35
C ILE A 149 4.17 7.74 -14.29
N GLN A 150 5.07 8.39 -15.03
CA GLN A 150 4.73 9.32 -16.10
C GLN A 150 3.80 8.69 -17.16
N GLU A 151 4.19 7.54 -17.74
CA GLU A 151 3.37 6.83 -18.73
C GLU A 151 2.00 6.42 -18.17
N ASN A 152 1.94 6.05 -16.89
CA ASN A 152 0.70 5.64 -16.23
C ASN A 152 -0.30 6.78 -16.01
N ILE A 153 0.18 8.00 -15.76
CA ILE A 153 -0.68 9.18 -15.58
C ILE A 153 -1.06 9.79 -16.94
N LEU A 154 -0.12 9.85 -17.90
CA LEU A 154 -0.38 10.30 -19.26
C LEU A 154 -1.37 9.39 -20.00
N PHE A 155 -1.26 8.07 -19.80
CA PHE A 155 -2.14 7.05 -20.35
C PHE A 155 -2.43 7.18 -21.86
N GLY A 156 -1.38 7.45 -22.64
CA GLY A 156 -1.42 7.62 -24.09
C GLY A 156 -1.66 9.05 -24.59
N LEU A 157 -2.01 10.00 -23.71
CA LEU A 157 -2.10 11.42 -24.03
C LEU A 157 -0.70 12.06 -24.13
N PRO A 158 -0.52 13.14 -24.92
CA PRO A 158 0.71 13.91 -24.95
C PRO A 158 0.98 14.61 -23.60
N MET A 159 2.25 14.89 -23.30
CA MET A 159 2.69 15.54 -22.05
C MET A 159 2.50 17.07 -22.09
N ASP A 160 1.50 17.55 -21.35
CA ASP A 160 1.29 18.93 -20.94
C ASP A 160 1.88 19.12 -19.53
N ARG A 161 2.97 19.89 -19.45
CA ARG A 161 3.75 20.04 -18.21
C ARG A 161 3.01 20.76 -17.09
N GLU A 162 2.03 21.61 -17.41
CA GLU A 162 1.32 22.38 -16.40
C GLU A 162 0.20 21.52 -15.79
N ARG A 163 -0.64 20.90 -16.64
CA ARG A 163 -1.65 19.92 -16.19
C ARG A 163 -1.04 18.72 -15.48
N TYR A 164 0.12 18.22 -15.92
CA TYR A 164 0.79 17.09 -15.28
C TYR A 164 1.27 17.43 -13.87
N ARG A 165 1.88 18.62 -13.69
CA ARG A 165 2.30 19.12 -12.37
C ARG A 165 1.09 19.38 -11.47
N GLU A 166 0.02 19.94 -12.00
CA GLU A 166 -1.21 20.15 -11.22
C GLU A 166 -1.83 18.83 -10.78
N ALA A 167 -1.97 17.84 -11.67
CA ALA A 167 -2.49 16.51 -11.33
C ALA A 167 -1.68 15.81 -10.23
N ILE A 168 -0.34 15.85 -10.29
CA ILE A 168 0.55 15.35 -9.22
C ILE A 168 0.28 16.07 -7.90
N ARG A 169 0.18 17.40 -7.93
CA ARG A 169 0.03 18.24 -6.74
C ARG A 169 -1.32 18.01 -6.04
N VAL A 170 -2.43 18.05 -6.79
CA VAL A 170 -3.79 17.91 -6.20
C VAL A 170 -4.08 16.48 -5.73
N CYS A 171 -3.38 15.48 -6.27
CA CYS A 171 -3.39 14.10 -5.77
C CYS A 171 -2.34 13.84 -4.66
N CYS A 172 -1.67 14.89 -4.17
CA CYS A 172 -0.65 14.85 -3.12
C CYS A 172 0.52 13.89 -3.40
N LEU A 173 0.89 13.68 -4.66
CA LEU A 173 1.95 12.74 -5.08
C LEU A 173 3.37 13.32 -5.03
N GLU A 174 3.54 14.63 -4.82
CA GLU A 174 4.85 15.32 -4.82
C GLU A 174 5.85 14.62 -3.87
N LYS A 175 5.44 14.38 -2.62
CA LYS A 175 6.27 13.71 -1.59
C LYS A 175 6.60 12.26 -1.93
N ASP A 176 5.71 11.53 -2.59
CA ASP A 176 5.96 10.15 -2.99
C ASP A 176 7.03 10.07 -4.07
N LEU A 177 6.98 10.99 -5.05
CA LEU A 177 7.96 11.07 -6.13
C LEU A 177 9.34 11.52 -5.62
N GLU A 178 9.40 12.44 -4.65
CA GLU A 178 10.65 12.84 -3.96
C GLU A 178 11.34 11.67 -3.24
N MET A 179 10.60 10.65 -2.80
CA MET A 179 11.15 9.46 -2.14
C MET A 179 11.67 8.38 -3.12
N MET A 180 11.45 8.52 -4.43
CA MET A 180 11.82 7.51 -5.42
C MET A 180 13.16 7.81 -6.10
N GLU A 181 13.99 6.78 -6.29
CA GLU A 181 15.37 6.88 -6.82
C GLU A 181 15.45 7.55 -8.22
N TYR A 182 14.33 7.58 -8.98
CA TYR A 182 14.21 8.21 -10.30
C TYR A 182 12.96 9.10 -10.47
N GLY A 183 12.25 9.46 -9.38
CA GLY A 183 11.03 10.28 -9.45
C GLY A 183 9.94 9.66 -10.35
N ASP A 184 9.34 10.46 -11.23
CA ASP A 184 8.27 10.04 -12.15
C ASP A 184 8.71 9.04 -13.25
N GLN A 185 10.03 8.94 -13.49
CA GLN A 185 10.64 7.98 -14.41
C GLN A 185 10.79 6.57 -13.80
N THR A 186 10.44 6.38 -12.53
CA THR A 186 10.57 5.09 -11.85
C THR A 186 9.70 4.02 -12.53
N GLU A 187 10.33 2.94 -12.99
CA GLU A 187 9.62 1.80 -13.60
C GLU A 187 8.74 1.08 -12.56
N ILE A 188 7.45 0.99 -12.86
CA ILE A 188 6.48 0.27 -12.05
C ILE A 188 6.50 -1.21 -12.44
N GLY A 189 6.88 -2.07 -11.48
CA GLY A 189 6.82 -3.53 -11.61
C GLY A 189 5.39 -4.07 -11.77
N GLU A 190 5.26 -5.36 -12.08
CA GLU A 190 3.97 -5.97 -12.43
C GLU A 190 2.88 -5.74 -11.35
N ARG A 191 1.71 -5.23 -11.77
CA ARG A 191 0.59 -4.79 -10.90
C ARG A 191 0.98 -3.77 -9.81
N GLY A 192 2.06 -3.03 -10.02
CA GLY A 192 2.59 -2.06 -9.07
C GLY A 192 3.10 -2.68 -7.77
N ILE A 193 3.76 -3.83 -7.81
CA ILE A 193 4.31 -4.49 -6.60
C ILE A 193 5.26 -3.59 -5.77
N ASN A 194 5.82 -2.54 -6.37
CA ASN A 194 6.70 -1.55 -5.72
C ASN A 194 5.95 -0.40 -5.02
N LEU A 195 4.62 -0.38 -5.01
CA LEU A 195 3.78 0.74 -4.56
C LEU A 195 2.74 0.31 -3.52
N SER A 196 2.46 1.17 -2.53
CA SER A 196 1.39 0.95 -1.55
C SER A 196 -0.01 1.14 -2.14
N GLY A 197 -1.06 0.63 -1.46
CA GLY A 197 -2.45 0.76 -1.93
C GLY A 197 -2.86 2.22 -2.19
N GLY A 198 -2.64 3.11 -1.20
CA GLY A 198 -2.90 4.54 -1.34
C GLY A 198 -2.01 5.26 -2.37
N GLN A 199 -0.82 4.74 -2.70
CA GLN A 199 -0.05 5.27 -3.84
C GLN A 199 -0.69 4.89 -5.17
N LYS A 200 -1.16 3.64 -5.33
CA LYS A 200 -1.84 3.19 -6.56
C LYS A 200 -3.16 3.94 -6.79
N GLN A 201 -3.99 4.09 -5.76
CA GLN A 201 -5.23 4.88 -5.83
C GLN A 201 -4.94 6.33 -6.25
N ARG A 202 -3.93 6.99 -5.64
CA ARG A 202 -3.56 8.38 -6.00
C ARG A 202 -2.98 8.52 -7.41
N ILE A 203 -2.21 7.55 -7.91
CA ILE A 203 -1.73 7.54 -9.31
C ILE A 203 -2.90 7.34 -10.30
N GLN A 204 -3.88 6.51 -9.97
CA GLN A 204 -5.08 6.34 -10.81
C GLN A 204 -6.01 7.55 -10.78
N LEU A 205 -6.13 8.23 -9.63
CA LEU A 205 -6.82 9.51 -9.54
C LEU A 205 -6.09 10.59 -10.37
N ALA A 206 -4.76 10.67 -10.30
CA ALA A 206 -3.97 11.59 -11.11
C ALA A 206 -4.14 11.34 -12.62
N ARG A 207 -4.24 10.07 -13.05
CA ARG A 207 -4.61 9.70 -14.43
C ARG A 207 -5.97 10.29 -14.84
N ALA A 208 -7.01 10.13 -14.00
CA ALA A 208 -8.34 10.66 -14.29
C ALA A 208 -8.37 12.20 -14.30
N VAL A 209 -7.69 12.85 -13.35
CA VAL A 209 -7.57 14.32 -13.33
C VAL A 209 -6.87 14.83 -14.59
N TYR A 210 -5.79 14.17 -15.02
CA TYR A 210 -5.05 14.53 -16.22
C TYR A 210 -5.85 14.36 -17.53
N GLN A 211 -6.86 13.49 -17.56
CA GLN A 211 -7.76 13.30 -18.70
C GLN A 211 -8.82 14.40 -18.88
N ASP A 212 -9.05 15.25 -17.86
CA ASP A 212 -9.92 16.45 -17.94
C ASP A 212 -11.34 16.21 -18.50
N CYS A 213 -11.95 15.05 -18.19
CA CYS A 213 -13.29 14.67 -18.67
C CYS A 213 -14.42 15.54 -18.08
N ASP A 214 -15.63 15.46 -18.62
CA ASP A 214 -16.83 16.19 -18.13
C ASP A 214 -17.41 15.56 -16.86
N ILE A 215 -17.37 14.23 -16.78
CA ILE A 215 -17.97 13.39 -15.75
C ILE A 215 -16.88 12.55 -15.08
N TYR A 216 -16.88 12.49 -13.75
CA TYR A 216 -15.97 11.69 -12.95
C TYR A 216 -16.73 10.65 -12.14
N LEU A 217 -16.47 9.37 -12.41
CA LEU A 217 -16.98 8.24 -11.63
C LEU A 217 -15.86 7.76 -10.69
N LEU A 218 -16.04 7.95 -9.38
CA LEU A 218 -15.05 7.67 -8.35
C LEU A 218 -15.58 6.57 -7.43
N ASP A 219 -15.03 5.35 -7.55
CA ASP A 219 -15.46 4.19 -6.78
C ASP A 219 -14.54 3.98 -5.56
N ASP A 220 -14.97 4.49 -4.42
CA ASP A 220 -14.37 4.31 -3.09
C ASP A 220 -12.86 4.62 -3.00
N VAL A 221 -12.44 5.67 -3.71
CA VAL A 221 -11.04 6.08 -3.98
C VAL A 221 -10.25 6.48 -2.72
N PHE A 222 -10.94 6.72 -1.59
CA PHE A 222 -10.34 7.08 -0.30
C PHE A 222 -10.08 5.88 0.62
N SER A 223 -10.48 4.67 0.22
CA SER A 223 -10.46 3.46 1.07
C SER A 223 -9.08 2.98 1.51
N ALA A 224 -8.03 3.15 0.69
CA ALA A 224 -6.65 2.76 1.02
C ALA A 224 -5.70 3.96 1.22
N VAL A 225 -6.26 5.15 1.44
CA VAL A 225 -5.56 6.40 1.74
C VAL A 225 -5.80 6.76 3.21
N ASP A 226 -4.81 7.33 3.90
CA ASP A 226 -5.01 7.80 5.28
C ASP A 226 -5.99 8.98 5.35
N ALA A 227 -6.69 9.14 6.47
CA ALA A 227 -7.76 10.14 6.60
C ALA A 227 -7.30 11.59 6.37
N HIS A 228 -6.04 11.92 6.67
CA HIS A 228 -5.49 13.26 6.44
C HIS A 228 -5.24 13.51 4.96
N THR A 229 -4.51 12.61 4.28
CA THR A 229 -4.27 12.69 2.83
C THR A 229 -5.57 12.60 2.03
N GLY A 230 -6.52 11.75 2.47
CA GLY A 230 -7.85 11.66 1.88
C GLY A 230 -8.63 12.98 1.99
N SER A 231 -8.60 13.62 3.16
CA SER A 231 -9.22 14.94 3.36
C SER A 231 -8.62 16.04 2.48
N GLU A 232 -7.29 16.08 2.36
CA GLU A 232 -6.64 17.09 1.51
C GLU A 232 -6.89 16.84 0.01
N ILE A 233 -6.98 15.59 -0.43
CA ILE A 233 -7.39 15.24 -1.81
C ILE A 233 -8.87 15.59 -2.05
N PHE A 234 -9.78 15.31 -1.11
CA PHE A 234 -11.18 15.71 -1.24
C PHE A 234 -11.31 17.24 -1.39
N LYS A 235 -10.50 18.00 -0.65
CA LYS A 235 -10.45 19.46 -0.69
C LYS A 235 -9.81 20.02 -1.98
N GLU A 236 -8.58 19.62 -2.29
CA GLU A 236 -7.77 20.20 -3.38
C GLU A 236 -8.06 19.56 -4.75
N CYS A 237 -8.35 18.26 -4.81
CA CYS A 237 -8.76 17.59 -6.06
C CYS A 237 -10.27 17.68 -6.27
N VAL A 238 -11.09 17.06 -5.42
CA VAL A 238 -12.54 16.88 -5.70
C VAL A 238 -13.30 18.22 -5.64
N ARG A 239 -13.13 19.02 -4.57
CA ARG A 239 -13.86 20.30 -4.42
C ARG A 239 -13.20 21.50 -5.13
N ARG A 240 -11.93 21.41 -5.53
CA ARG A 240 -11.19 22.52 -6.18
C ARG A 240 -10.78 22.24 -7.62
N ALA A 241 -9.98 21.21 -7.90
CA ALA A 241 -9.50 20.95 -9.27
C ALA A 241 -10.64 20.52 -10.20
N LEU A 242 -11.52 19.64 -9.73
CA LEU A 242 -12.69 19.14 -10.48
C LEU A 242 -13.93 20.05 -10.37
N ARG A 243 -13.76 21.30 -9.93
CA ARG A 243 -14.87 22.22 -9.66
C ARG A 243 -15.67 22.54 -10.94
N GLY A 244 -16.95 22.16 -10.96
CA GLY A 244 -17.85 22.38 -12.09
C GLY A 244 -17.85 21.23 -13.12
N LYS A 245 -17.06 20.18 -12.90
CA LYS A 245 -17.28 18.86 -13.51
C LYS A 245 -18.38 18.13 -12.73
N THR A 246 -19.09 17.19 -13.36
CA THR A 246 -20.04 16.32 -12.66
C THR A 246 -19.28 15.20 -11.98
N ILE A 247 -19.53 14.94 -10.69
CA ILE A 247 -18.76 13.95 -9.92
C ILE A 247 -19.72 12.99 -9.21
N LEU A 248 -19.61 11.69 -9.49
CA LEU A 248 -20.29 10.62 -8.76
C LEU A 248 -19.27 9.91 -7.88
N LEU A 249 -19.35 10.13 -6.57
CA LEU A 249 -18.50 9.51 -5.56
C LEU A 249 -19.25 8.38 -4.86
N VAL A 250 -18.97 7.13 -5.20
CA VAL A 250 -19.27 6.01 -4.31
C VAL A 250 -18.25 6.07 -3.18
N THR A 251 -18.68 6.03 -1.92
CA THR A 251 -17.76 5.82 -0.80
C THR A 251 -18.43 5.16 0.39
N HIS A 252 -17.64 4.40 1.15
CA HIS A 252 -18.01 3.88 2.46
C HIS A 252 -17.70 4.84 3.62
N GLN A 253 -16.95 5.93 3.40
CA GLN A 253 -16.57 6.89 4.44
C GLN A 253 -17.64 7.98 4.61
N VAL A 254 -18.35 7.93 5.74
CA VAL A 254 -19.46 8.85 6.09
C VAL A 254 -18.98 10.30 6.24
N ASP A 255 -17.71 10.51 6.60
CA ASP A 255 -17.11 11.81 6.89
C ASP A 255 -17.26 12.83 5.75
N PHE A 256 -17.20 12.41 4.49
CA PHE A 256 -17.28 13.35 3.36
C PHE A 256 -18.71 13.82 3.03
N LEU A 257 -19.74 13.12 3.50
CA LEU A 257 -21.12 13.31 3.06
C LEU A 257 -21.72 14.68 3.42
N HIS A 258 -21.25 15.31 4.49
CA HIS A 258 -21.68 16.67 4.85
C HIS A 258 -21.23 17.73 3.83
N ASN A 259 -20.25 17.42 2.98
CA ASN A 259 -19.72 18.28 1.92
C ASN A 259 -20.12 17.82 0.52
N VAL A 260 -21.32 17.26 0.35
CA VAL A 260 -21.86 16.74 -0.92
C VAL A 260 -23.15 17.49 -1.30
N ASP A 261 -23.36 17.73 -2.59
CA ASP A 261 -24.47 18.55 -3.10
C ASP A 261 -25.78 17.74 -3.24
N LEU A 262 -25.67 16.44 -3.56
CA LEU A 262 -26.75 15.44 -3.59
C LEU A 262 -26.25 14.08 -3.06
N ILE A 263 -26.97 13.44 -2.14
CA ILE A 263 -26.69 12.07 -1.67
C ILE A 263 -27.77 11.12 -2.19
N VAL A 264 -27.37 9.92 -2.60
CA VAL A 264 -28.23 8.84 -3.10
C VAL A 264 -28.00 7.59 -2.24
N VAL A 265 -29.06 7.07 -1.62
CA VAL A 265 -29.01 5.94 -0.68
C VAL A 265 -29.47 4.65 -1.37
N MET A 266 -28.57 3.68 -1.51
CA MET A 266 -28.80 2.36 -2.11
C MET A 266 -28.87 1.24 -1.08
N ARG A 267 -29.95 0.46 -1.13
CA ARG A 267 -30.21 -0.71 -0.28
C ARG A 267 -30.77 -1.84 -1.14
N ASP A 268 -30.25 -3.05 -0.98
CA ASP A 268 -30.77 -4.27 -1.61
C ASP A 268 -31.03 -4.11 -3.14
N GLY A 269 -30.08 -3.49 -3.84
CA GLY A 269 -30.14 -3.22 -5.29
C GLY A 269 -31.06 -2.05 -5.72
N ASN A 270 -31.75 -1.41 -4.78
CA ASN A 270 -32.72 -0.36 -5.02
C ASN A 270 -32.25 1.00 -4.48
N ILE A 271 -32.69 2.08 -5.12
CA ILE A 271 -32.46 3.45 -4.65
C ILE A 271 -33.64 3.84 -3.76
N VAL A 272 -33.41 3.96 -2.46
CA VAL A 272 -34.45 4.16 -1.44
C VAL A 272 -34.77 5.64 -1.25
N GLN A 273 -33.73 6.48 -1.30
CA GLN A 273 -33.85 7.90 -0.98
C GLN A 273 -32.76 8.70 -1.71
N SER A 274 -33.08 9.94 -2.09
CA SER A 274 -32.11 10.91 -2.58
C SER A 274 -32.42 12.30 -2.02
N GLY A 275 -31.38 13.13 -1.82
CA GLY A 275 -31.54 14.48 -1.26
C GLY A 275 -30.28 15.04 -0.63
N LYS A 276 -30.41 16.18 0.05
CA LYS A 276 -29.32 16.82 0.80
C LYS A 276 -29.20 16.25 2.21
N TYR A 277 -27.98 16.17 2.73
CA TYR A 277 -27.62 15.53 4.01
C TYR A 277 -28.63 15.79 5.15
N ASN A 278 -28.92 17.06 5.47
CA ASN A 278 -29.86 17.43 6.52
C ASN A 278 -31.28 16.89 6.26
N HIS A 279 -31.78 17.01 5.03
CA HIS A 279 -33.12 16.55 4.66
C HIS A 279 -33.24 15.02 4.71
N LEU A 280 -32.15 14.27 4.50
CA LEU A 280 -32.11 12.81 4.67
C LEU A 280 -32.16 12.41 6.15
N LEU A 281 -31.42 13.11 7.01
CA LEU A 281 -31.46 12.93 8.46
C LEU A 281 -32.86 13.19 9.05
N ASP A 282 -33.50 14.29 8.63
CA ASP A 282 -34.80 14.72 9.15
C ASP A 282 -35.98 13.81 8.72
N SER A 283 -35.79 12.92 7.73
CA SER A 283 -36.89 12.18 7.08
C SER A 283 -36.76 10.66 6.99
N GLY A 284 -35.66 10.04 7.45
CA GLY A 284 -35.38 8.63 7.21
C GLY A 284 -34.72 7.86 8.37
N LEU A 285 -35.41 6.84 8.89
CA LEU A 285 -34.81 5.82 9.77
C LEU A 285 -33.64 5.09 9.09
N ASP A 286 -33.70 4.86 7.78
CA ASP A 286 -32.76 4.02 7.04
C ASP A 286 -31.37 4.66 6.84
N PHE A 287 -31.28 5.97 6.59
CA PHE A 287 -29.98 6.66 6.54
C PHE A 287 -29.30 6.64 7.91
N THR A 288 -30.09 6.87 8.97
CA THR A 288 -29.64 6.78 10.36
C THR A 288 -29.18 5.37 10.73
N ALA A 289 -29.93 4.35 10.30
CA ALA A 289 -29.58 2.94 10.48
C ALA A 289 -28.33 2.55 9.67
N LEU A 290 -28.05 3.19 8.53
CA LEU A 290 -26.84 2.94 7.75
C LEU A 290 -25.60 3.54 8.40
N VAL A 291 -25.72 4.74 8.99
CA VAL A 291 -24.66 5.32 9.84
C VAL A 291 -24.38 4.42 11.05
N ALA A 292 -25.42 3.88 11.72
CA ALA A 292 -25.25 2.97 12.85
C ALA A 292 -24.77 1.55 12.46
N ALA A 293 -25.16 1.04 11.28
CA ALA A 293 -24.73 -0.28 10.79
C ALA A 293 -23.25 -0.29 10.37
N HIS A 294 -22.66 0.86 10.05
CA HIS A 294 -21.22 1.00 9.81
C HIS A 294 -20.39 0.48 11.00
N ASP A 295 -20.86 0.70 12.24
CA ASP A 295 -20.21 0.22 13.46
C ASP A 295 -20.39 -1.30 13.71
N THR A 296 -21.24 -1.99 12.93
CA THR A 296 -21.83 -3.28 13.35
C THR A 296 -21.65 -4.45 12.36
N SER A 297 -21.09 -4.25 11.15
CA SER A 297 -21.02 -5.34 10.14
C SER A 297 -19.69 -5.47 9.37
N MET A 298 -18.78 -6.27 9.92
CA MET A 298 -17.95 -7.20 9.14
C MET A 298 -18.43 -8.64 9.43
N GLU A 299 -18.05 -9.62 8.59
CA GLU A 299 -18.55 -11.02 8.57
C GLU A 299 -20.00 -11.15 8.02
N LEU A 300 -20.39 -12.15 7.21
CA LEU A 300 -19.75 -13.36 6.63
C LEU A 300 -20.48 -13.79 5.33
N VAL A 301 -19.85 -14.51 4.39
CA VAL A 301 -20.50 -15.08 3.18
C VAL A 301 -19.94 -16.47 2.77
N GLU A 302 -20.86 -17.42 2.54
CA GLU A 302 -20.83 -18.69 1.74
C GLU A 302 -19.82 -19.86 1.93
N MET A 303 -20.36 -21.08 1.77
CA MET A 303 -19.71 -22.33 1.33
C MET A 303 -20.74 -23.30 0.70
N GLY A 304 -20.33 -24.23 -0.19
CA GLY A 304 -21.18 -25.32 -0.72
C GLY A 304 -20.46 -26.36 -1.63
N THR A 305 -20.85 -27.65 -1.53
CA THR A 305 -20.29 -28.88 -2.19
C THR A 305 -21.25 -30.07 -1.92
N ASP A 306 -21.31 -31.23 -2.60
CA ASP A 306 -20.84 -31.82 -3.89
C ASP A 306 -21.48 -33.26 -4.03
N MET A 307 -21.02 -34.13 -4.93
CA MET A 307 -21.23 -35.61 -5.04
C MET A 307 -22.51 -36.14 -5.76
N PRO A 308 -22.58 -37.41 -6.27
CA PRO A 308 -21.57 -38.50 -6.35
C PRO A 308 -21.41 -39.14 -7.78
N SER A 309 -20.82 -40.37 -7.87
CA SER A 309 -20.28 -41.09 -9.05
C SER A 309 -20.92 -42.46 -9.37
N GLU A 310 -20.71 -43.09 -10.57
CA GLU A 310 -20.43 -44.56 -10.69
C GLU A 310 -20.06 -45.22 -12.08
N SER A 311 -19.25 -46.31 -12.02
CA SER A 311 -19.25 -47.55 -12.87
C SER A 311 -18.56 -47.67 -14.28
N SER A 312 -18.53 -48.90 -14.88
CA SER A 312 -17.67 -49.37 -16.03
C SER A 312 -18.27 -50.58 -16.82
N PRO A 313 -17.82 -51.01 -18.05
CA PRO A 313 -16.95 -52.24 -18.21
C PRO A 313 -16.17 -52.57 -19.56
N LYS A 314 -15.06 -53.33 -19.43
CA LYS A 314 -14.45 -54.51 -20.18
C LYS A 314 -14.52 -54.81 -21.73
N LEU A 315 -13.32 -55.02 -22.34
CA LEU A 315 -12.77 -56.09 -23.28
C LEU A 315 -13.50 -56.64 -24.55
N PRO A 316 -12.81 -57.06 -25.67
CA PRO A 316 -12.03 -58.34 -25.81
C PRO A 316 -10.71 -58.32 -26.69
N LYS A 317 -10.36 -59.37 -27.47
CA LYS A 317 -8.95 -59.81 -27.81
C LYS A 317 -8.60 -60.24 -29.28
N SER A 318 -7.36 -59.93 -29.73
CA SER A 318 -6.41 -60.76 -30.58
C SER A 318 -6.78 -61.12 -32.05
N PRO A 319 -5.93 -61.80 -32.89
CA PRO A 319 -4.46 -62.08 -32.88
C PRO A 319 -3.68 -61.86 -34.22
N GLY A 320 -2.31 -61.92 -34.19
CA GLY A 320 -1.42 -62.28 -35.33
C GLY A 320 -0.99 -61.17 -36.33
N GLY A 321 0.19 -61.22 -36.99
CA GLY A 321 1.35 -62.14 -36.84
C GLY A 321 2.60 -61.82 -37.71
N SER A 322 3.75 -62.37 -37.30
CA SER A 322 4.99 -62.73 -38.05
C SER A 322 5.73 -61.78 -39.03
N GLN A 323 6.97 -61.38 -38.62
CA GLN A 323 8.24 -61.33 -39.40
C GLN A 323 8.38 -60.31 -40.57
N CYS A 324 9.58 -59.88 -41.02
CA CYS A 324 10.97 -60.27 -40.71
C CYS A 324 11.99 -59.09 -40.82
N SER A 325 13.30 -59.40 -40.77
CA SER A 325 14.46 -58.49 -40.91
C SER A 325 14.80 -57.61 -39.67
N ALA A 326 15.36 -58.25 -38.64
CA ALA A 326 15.72 -57.60 -37.36
C ALA A 326 17.14 -57.98 -36.87
N ALA A 327 18.15 -57.89 -37.74
CA ALA A 327 19.56 -58.11 -37.37
C ALA A 327 20.33 -56.79 -37.19
N ALA A 328 20.67 -56.09 -38.29
CA ALA A 328 21.43 -54.85 -38.26
C ALA A 328 20.69 -53.72 -37.50
N VAL A 329 19.40 -53.54 -37.79
CA VAL A 329 18.53 -52.56 -37.10
C VAL A 329 18.43 -52.87 -35.61
N TYR A 330 18.40 -54.14 -35.21
CA TYR A 330 18.22 -54.54 -33.82
C TYR A 330 19.47 -54.27 -32.96
N PHE A 331 20.68 -54.39 -33.52
CA PHE A 331 21.91 -54.02 -32.81
C PHE A 331 21.97 -52.50 -32.56
N VAL A 332 21.72 -51.70 -33.60
CA VAL A 332 21.67 -50.23 -33.49
C VAL A 332 20.52 -49.77 -32.57
N ALA A 333 19.34 -50.37 -32.66
CA ALA A 333 18.20 -50.06 -31.79
C ALA A 333 18.45 -50.46 -30.34
N ARG A 334 19.16 -51.56 -30.07
CA ARG A 334 19.51 -51.99 -28.70
C ARG A 334 20.55 -51.08 -28.05
N MET A 335 21.52 -50.59 -28.83
CA MET A 335 22.43 -49.52 -28.38
C MET A 335 21.70 -48.18 -28.21
N SER A 336 20.82 -47.81 -29.13
CA SER A 336 20.02 -46.57 -29.08
C SER A 336 19.08 -46.54 -27.88
N ASN A 337 18.36 -47.62 -27.58
CA ASN A 337 17.43 -47.69 -26.45
C ASN A 337 18.18 -47.68 -25.09
N GLY A 338 19.33 -48.36 -24.99
CA GLY A 338 20.20 -48.27 -23.81
C GLY A 338 20.83 -46.87 -23.64
N GLY A 339 21.21 -46.24 -24.75
CA GLY A 339 21.69 -44.86 -24.79
C GLY A 339 20.62 -43.86 -24.36
N SER A 340 19.40 -43.96 -24.90
CA SER A 340 18.26 -43.09 -24.56
C SER A 340 17.92 -43.16 -23.07
N LEU A 341 17.85 -44.38 -22.49
CA LEU A 341 17.60 -44.55 -21.06
C LEU A 341 18.71 -43.94 -20.19
N SER A 342 19.98 -44.14 -20.56
CA SER A 342 21.12 -43.60 -19.81
C SER A 342 21.29 -42.09 -19.98
N VAL A 343 21.05 -41.51 -21.16
CA VAL A 343 21.00 -40.06 -21.39
C VAL A 343 19.83 -39.43 -20.62
N THR A 344 18.67 -40.10 -20.55
CA THR A 344 17.54 -39.65 -19.72
C THR A 344 17.91 -39.62 -18.24
N LEU A 345 18.54 -40.68 -17.72
CA LEU A 345 18.98 -40.75 -16.31
C LEU A 345 20.07 -39.74 -15.98
N VAL A 346 21.01 -39.49 -16.89
CA VAL A 346 22.04 -38.44 -16.76
C VAL A 346 21.39 -37.05 -16.79
N GLY A 347 20.52 -36.78 -17.76
CA GLY A 347 19.79 -35.51 -17.88
C GLY A 347 18.97 -35.21 -16.62
N LEU A 348 18.24 -36.19 -16.10
CA LEU A 348 17.46 -36.07 -14.87
C LEU A 348 18.36 -35.76 -13.66
N LYS A 349 19.48 -36.47 -13.48
CA LYS A 349 20.45 -36.17 -12.42
C LYS A 349 21.04 -34.77 -12.58
N THR A 350 21.45 -34.38 -13.78
CA THR A 350 21.99 -33.05 -14.10
C THR A 350 20.97 -31.95 -13.81
N ALA A 351 19.70 -32.19 -14.07
CA ALA A 351 18.62 -31.28 -13.74
C ALA A 351 18.31 -31.23 -12.23
N GLN A 352 18.43 -32.35 -11.52
CA GLN A 352 18.23 -32.44 -10.06
C GLN A 352 19.17 -31.52 -9.29
N ILE A 353 20.47 -31.84 -9.25
CA ILE A 353 21.48 -31.05 -9.97
C ILE A 353 21.30 -29.52 -9.91
N PHE A 354 21.16 -28.89 -11.07
CA PHE A 354 21.09 -27.44 -11.21
C PHE A 354 20.03 -26.76 -10.33
N PHE A 355 18.89 -27.40 -10.08
CA PHE A 355 17.84 -26.81 -9.24
C PHE A 355 18.15 -26.90 -7.74
N SER A 356 18.77 -27.97 -7.24
CA SER A 356 19.20 -27.98 -5.83
C SER A 356 20.26 -26.92 -5.58
N GLN A 357 21.14 -26.69 -6.56
CA GLN A 357 22.10 -25.59 -6.56
C GLN A 357 21.42 -24.21 -6.64
N ILE A 358 20.47 -23.99 -7.55
CA ILE A 358 19.80 -22.67 -7.66
C ILE A 358 18.98 -22.35 -6.40
N LEU A 359 18.27 -23.34 -5.83
CA LEU A 359 17.48 -23.16 -4.62
C LEU A 359 18.37 -22.87 -3.40
N HIS A 360 19.52 -23.55 -3.30
CA HIS A 360 20.52 -23.29 -2.27
C HIS A 360 21.11 -21.87 -2.40
N SER A 361 21.58 -21.47 -3.58
CA SER A 361 22.15 -20.14 -3.81
C SER A 361 21.12 -19.01 -3.66
N ILE A 362 19.84 -19.25 -3.97
CA ILE A 362 18.76 -18.30 -3.70
C ILE A 362 18.50 -18.17 -2.20
N LEU A 363 18.34 -19.27 -1.46
CA LEU A 363 18.09 -19.22 0.00
C LEU A 363 19.26 -18.58 0.77
N HIS A 364 20.49 -18.76 0.29
CA HIS A 364 21.70 -18.13 0.84
C HIS A 364 21.94 -16.70 0.31
N ALA A 365 21.13 -16.15 -0.60
CA ALA A 365 21.34 -14.78 -1.09
C ALA A 365 20.97 -13.74 -0.01
N PRO A 366 21.71 -12.62 0.12
CA PRO A 366 21.36 -11.52 1.02
C PRO A 366 20.10 -10.78 0.55
N MET A 367 19.42 -10.06 1.44
CA MET A 367 18.18 -9.33 1.11
C MET A 367 18.32 -8.39 -0.09
N SER A 368 19.46 -7.70 -0.22
CA SER A 368 19.75 -6.78 -1.33
C SER A 368 19.72 -7.41 -2.72
N PHE A 369 19.83 -8.74 -2.85
CA PHE A 369 19.58 -9.45 -4.10
C PHE A 369 18.09 -9.46 -4.47
N PHE A 370 17.21 -9.68 -3.49
CA PHE A 370 15.76 -9.71 -3.68
C PHE A 370 15.19 -8.30 -3.88
N ASP A 371 15.68 -7.32 -3.11
CA ASP A 371 15.26 -5.92 -3.26
C ASP A 371 15.70 -5.30 -4.61
N THR A 372 16.55 -5.98 -5.39
CA THR A 372 17.04 -5.53 -6.72
C THR A 372 16.71 -6.47 -7.89
N THR A 373 16.28 -7.70 -7.64
CA THR A 373 15.99 -8.71 -8.67
C THR A 373 14.51 -9.05 -8.67
N PRO A 374 13.72 -8.58 -9.66
CA PRO A 374 12.28 -8.84 -9.71
C PRO A 374 11.93 -10.32 -9.58
N SER A 375 10.96 -10.65 -8.72
CA SER A 375 10.55 -12.02 -8.40
C SER A 375 10.24 -12.86 -9.65
N GLY A 376 9.55 -12.27 -10.64
CA GLY A 376 9.29 -12.89 -11.94
C GLY A 376 10.56 -13.30 -12.72
N ARG A 377 11.67 -12.56 -12.58
CA ARG A 377 12.97 -12.93 -13.16
C ARG A 377 13.49 -14.20 -12.49
N VAL A 378 13.47 -14.28 -11.16
CA VAL A 378 13.89 -15.45 -10.38
C VAL A 378 13.00 -16.66 -10.69
N LEU A 379 11.68 -16.47 -10.73
CA LEU A 379 10.70 -17.49 -11.06
C LEU A 379 10.87 -18.03 -12.49
N SER A 380 11.21 -17.17 -13.47
CA SER A 380 11.52 -17.61 -14.84
C SER A 380 12.74 -18.53 -14.93
N ARG A 381 13.73 -18.37 -14.04
CA ARG A 381 14.87 -19.29 -13.94
C ARG A 381 14.46 -20.62 -13.31
N ALA A 382 13.76 -20.55 -12.17
CA ALA A 382 13.29 -21.72 -11.44
C ALA A 382 12.17 -22.52 -12.13
N SER A 383 11.55 -21.97 -13.18
CA SER A 383 10.46 -22.60 -13.95
C SER A 383 10.80 -22.80 -15.43
N THR A 384 10.86 -21.74 -16.23
CA THR A 384 10.99 -21.85 -17.69
C THR A 384 12.35 -22.37 -18.13
N ASP A 385 13.43 -21.79 -17.59
CA ASP A 385 14.78 -22.28 -17.88
C ASP A 385 15.03 -23.66 -17.25
N GLN A 386 14.43 -23.94 -16.09
CA GLN A 386 14.49 -25.28 -15.50
C GLN A 386 13.76 -26.32 -16.36
N THR A 387 12.61 -26.00 -16.93
CA THR A 387 11.86 -26.89 -17.84
C THR A 387 12.64 -27.17 -19.13
N ASN A 388 13.43 -26.19 -19.61
CA ASN A 388 14.38 -26.41 -20.70
C ASN A 388 15.46 -27.45 -20.36
N ILE A 389 15.90 -27.54 -19.10
CA ILE A 389 16.88 -28.52 -18.63
C ILE A 389 16.23 -29.87 -18.26
N ASP A 390 15.04 -29.86 -17.65
CA ASP A 390 14.31 -31.06 -17.22
C ASP A 390 13.83 -31.92 -18.42
N LEU A 391 13.33 -31.28 -19.49
CA LEU A 391 12.65 -31.98 -20.61
C LEU A 391 13.38 -31.84 -21.96
N PHE A 392 13.63 -30.60 -22.39
CA PHE A 392 14.06 -30.34 -23.77
C PHE A 392 15.55 -30.66 -24.00
N LEU A 393 16.43 -30.30 -23.07
CA LEU A 393 17.87 -30.51 -23.22
C LEU A 393 18.25 -32.00 -23.31
N PRO A 394 17.75 -32.93 -22.46
CA PRO A 394 18.07 -34.36 -22.58
C PRO A 394 17.55 -34.96 -23.89
N PHE A 395 16.36 -34.55 -24.34
CA PHE A 395 15.77 -34.98 -25.60
C PHE A 395 16.61 -34.55 -26.81
N PHE A 396 16.91 -33.25 -26.95
CA PHE A 396 17.70 -32.76 -28.09
C PHE A 396 19.17 -33.19 -28.04
N MET A 397 19.75 -33.39 -26.84
CA MET A 397 21.07 -34.03 -26.68
C MET A 397 21.03 -35.48 -27.16
N SER A 398 20.03 -36.27 -26.76
CA SER A 398 19.89 -37.67 -27.21
C SER A 398 19.70 -37.76 -28.73
N LEU A 399 18.87 -36.87 -29.31
CA LEU A 399 18.67 -36.80 -30.76
C LEU A 399 19.97 -36.43 -31.49
N SER A 400 20.68 -35.40 -31.03
CA SER A 400 21.96 -34.98 -31.62
C SER A 400 23.00 -36.08 -31.55
N VAL A 401 23.17 -36.73 -30.39
CA VAL A 401 24.13 -37.83 -30.20
C VAL A 401 23.79 -39.02 -31.11
N ALA A 402 22.51 -39.40 -31.21
CA ALA A 402 22.08 -40.46 -32.13
C ALA A 402 22.37 -40.11 -33.61
N MET A 403 22.19 -38.85 -34.00
CA MET A 403 22.48 -38.36 -35.36
C MET A 403 23.99 -38.27 -35.66
N TYR A 404 24.82 -37.89 -34.70
CA TYR A 404 26.29 -37.96 -34.86
C TYR A 404 26.77 -39.41 -34.97
N ILE A 405 26.21 -40.33 -34.17
CA ILE A 405 26.55 -41.77 -34.22
C ILE A 405 26.10 -42.39 -35.55
N SER A 406 24.93 -42.04 -36.07
CA SER A 406 24.43 -42.58 -37.35
C SER A 406 25.27 -42.11 -38.54
N VAL A 407 25.64 -40.83 -38.61
CA VAL A 407 26.55 -40.30 -39.64
C VAL A 407 27.93 -40.96 -39.52
N LEU A 408 28.47 -41.11 -38.32
CA LEU A 408 29.76 -41.81 -38.11
C LEU A 408 29.69 -43.28 -38.56
N SER A 409 28.59 -43.97 -38.27
CA SER A 409 28.38 -45.37 -38.70
C SER A 409 28.27 -45.49 -40.22
N ILE A 410 27.55 -44.58 -40.88
CA ILE A 410 27.47 -44.51 -42.35
C ILE A 410 28.88 -44.31 -42.93
N LEU A 411 29.63 -43.32 -42.44
CA LEU A 411 31.00 -43.06 -42.89
C LEU A 411 31.91 -44.27 -42.75
N VAL A 412 31.88 -44.97 -41.61
CA VAL A 412 32.68 -46.19 -41.38
C VAL A 412 32.29 -47.31 -42.34
N ILE A 413 30.98 -47.56 -42.55
CA ILE A 413 30.49 -48.58 -43.49
C ILE A 413 30.91 -48.24 -44.92
N THR A 414 30.77 -46.98 -45.35
CA THR A 414 31.20 -46.52 -46.68
C THR A 414 32.72 -46.68 -46.87
N CYS A 415 33.52 -46.35 -45.86
CA CYS A 415 34.98 -46.56 -45.90
C CYS A 415 35.35 -48.04 -46.01
N GLN A 416 34.62 -48.93 -45.33
CA GLN A 416 34.89 -50.37 -45.35
C GLN A 416 34.50 -51.03 -46.68
N TYR A 417 33.36 -50.66 -47.27
CA TYR A 417 32.85 -51.28 -48.50
C TYR A 417 33.35 -50.62 -49.79
N SER A 418 33.71 -49.33 -49.76
CA SER A 418 34.13 -48.56 -50.95
C SER A 418 35.15 -47.48 -50.60
N TRP A 419 36.31 -47.91 -50.09
CA TRP A 419 37.39 -47.02 -49.62
C TRP A 419 37.82 -45.88 -50.57
N PRO A 420 37.76 -45.99 -51.92
CA PRO A 420 38.11 -44.86 -52.80
C PRO A 420 37.17 -43.64 -52.67
N THR A 421 35.95 -43.83 -52.14
CA THR A 421 35.00 -42.73 -51.93
C THR A 421 35.45 -41.72 -50.87
N VAL A 422 36.43 -42.06 -50.02
CA VAL A 422 36.98 -41.17 -48.99
C VAL A 422 37.51 -39.86 -49.58
N PHE A 423 38.08 -39.88 -50.79
CA PHE A 423 38.56 -38.67 -51.47
C PHE A 423 37.43 -37.69 -51.84
N LEU A 424 36.20 -38.19 -52.06
CA LEU A 424 35.00 -37.35 -52.29
C LEU A 424 34.40 -36.82 -50.99
N LEU A 425 34.60 -37.52 -49.87
CA LEU A 425 34.11 -37.11 -48.56
C LEU A 425 34.89 -35.91 -47.99
N ILE A 426 36.18 -35.75 -48.33
CA ILE A 426 37.01 -34.65 -47.80
C ILE A 426 36.46 -33.26 -48.21
N PRO A 427 36.17 -32.96 -49.50
CA PRO A 427 35.51 -31.71 -49.89
C PRO A 427 34.13 -31.51 -49.26
N LEU A 428 33.33 -32.59 -49.12
CA LEU A 428 32.00 -32.54 -48.50
C LEU A 428 32.07 -32.18 -47.01
N VAL A 429 33.04 -32.74 -46.27
CA VAL A 429 33.27 -32.39 -44.86
C VAL A 429 33.77 -30.96 -44.71
N TRP A 430 34.67 -30.49 -45.59
CA TRP A 430 35.11 -29.10 -45.59
C TRP A 430 33.97 -28.11 -45.85
N LEU A 431 33.14 -28.37 -46.87
CA LEU A 431 31.98 -27.55 -47.20
C LEU A 431 30.93 -27.58 -46.08
N ASN A 432 30.73 -28.73 -45.44
CA ASN A 432 29.88 -28.84 -44.26
C ASN A 432 30.37 -27.97 -43.09
N ILE A 433 31.67 -27.97 -42.79
CA ILE A 433 32.28 -27.14 -41.73
C ILE A 433 32.13 -25.64 -42.04
N TRP A 434 32.31 -25.24 -43.29
CA TRP A 434 32.13 -23.84 -43.72
C TRP A 434 30.66 -23.39 -43.58
N TYR A 435 29.72 -24.16 -44.13
CA TYR A 435 28.29 -23.87 -44.04
C TYR A 435 27.79 -23.86 -42.57
N ARG A 436 28.30 -24.80 -41.75
CA ARG A 436 28.10 -24.85 -40.29
C ARG A 436 28.40 -23.52 -39.62
N GLY A 437 29.55 -22.92 -39.94
CA GLY A 437 30.01 -21.68 -39.31
C GLY A 437 29.07 -20.52 -39.60
N TYR A 438 28.66 -20.38 -40.86
CA TYR A 438 27.73 -19.34 -41.30
C TYR A 438 26.34 -19.50 -40.66
N TYR A 439 25.75 -20.71 -40.73
CA TYR A 439 24.41 -20.97 -40.19
C TYR A 439 24.34 -20.72 -38.68
N LEU A 440 25.32 -21.19 -37.90
CA LEU A 440 25.30 -21.01 -36.43
C LEU A 440 25.35 -19.52 -36.04
N ALA A 441 26.17 -18.72 -36.71
CA ALA A 441 26.23 -17.28 -36.46
C ALA A 441 24.87 -16.61 -36.70
N SER A 442 24.23 -16.89 -37.84
CA SER A 442 22.89 -16.36 -38.16
C SER A 442 21.81 -16.89 -37.22
N SER A 443 21.80 -18.19 -36.90
CA SER A 443 20.76 -18.84 -36.09
C SER A 443 20.77 -18.36 -34.64
N ARG A 444 21.96 -18.17 -34.05
CA ARG A 444 22.10 -17.60 -32.69
C ARG A 444 21.53 -16.19 -32.61
N GLU A 445 21.92 -15.30 -33.54
CA GLU A 445 21.43 -13.92 -33.53
C GLU A 445 19.94 -13.82 -33.82
N LEU A 446 19.41 -14.64 -34.74
CA LEU A 446 17.98 -14.70 -35.01
C LEU A 446 17.20 -15.21 -33.78
N THR A 447 17.72 -16.22 -33.06
CA THR A 447 17.11 -16.73 -31.83
C THR A 447 17.22 -15.72 -30.67
N ARG A 448 18.33 -14.97 -30.59
CA ARG A 448 18.50 -13.87 -29.63
C ARG A 448 17.45 -12.79 -29.87
N LEU A 449 17.31 -12.32 -31.11
CA LEU A 449 16.31 -11.34 -31.52
C LEU A 449 14.87 -11.85 -31.31
N ASP A 450 14.56 -13.09 -31.66
CA ASP A 450 13.27 -13.74 -31.39
C ASP A 450 12.94 -13.78 -29.88
N SER A 451 13.91 -14.14 -29.03
CA SER A 451 13.71 -14.17 -27.58
C SER A 451 13.51 -12.79 -26.96
N ILE A 452 14.16 -11.75 -27.50
CA ILE A 452 14.02 -10.37 -27.06
C ILE A 452 12.70 -9.77 -27.54
N THR A 453 12.32 -10.01 -28.81
CA THR A 453 11.08 -9.46 -29.41
C THR A 453 9.81 -10.14 -28.94
N LYS A 454 9.86 -11.42 -28.54
CA LYS A 454 8.71 -12.09 -27.91
C LYS A 454 8.34 -11.52 -26.54
N ALA A 455 9.28 -10.94 -25.79
CA ALA A 455 8.99 -10.38 -24.47
C ALA A 455 8.12 -9.09 -24.49
N PRO A 456 8.18 -8.26 -25.54
CA PRO A 456 7.09 -7.34 -25.90
C PRO A 456 5.91 -8.03 -26.58
N VAL A 457 6.13 -8.74 -27.70
CA VAL A 457 5.06 -9.13 -28.63
C VAL A 457 4.06 -10.16 -28.07
N ILE A 458 4.42 -10.93 -27.02
CA ILE A 458 3.44 -11.79 -26.31
C ILE A 458 2.30 -10.97 -25.66
N ARG A 459 2.48 -9.65 -25.43
CA ARG A 459 1.41 -8.73 -25.01
C ARG A 459 0.51 -8.24 -26.16
N SER A 460 0.78 -8.60 -27.41
CA SER A 460 0.01 -8.13 -28.57
C SER A 460 -0.02 -9.17 -29.73
N PHE A 461 -0.88 -10.18 -29.56
CA PHE A 461 -1.37 -11.10 -30.60
C PHE A 461 -0.40 -12.14 -31.22
N LEU A 462 -0.74 -13.42 -30.97
CA LEU A 462 -0.54 -14.63 -31.79
C LEU A 462 0.78 -14.91 -32.57
N ARG A 463 1.42 -16.02 -32.16
CA ARG A 463 2.07 -17.11 -32.94
C ARG A 463 2.48 -16.83 -34.41
N LYS A 464 3.77 -17.11 -34.71
CA LYS A 464 4.23 -17.52 -36.05
C LYS A 464 4.57 -19.01 -36.10
N HIS A 465 4.30 -19.68 -37.24
CA HIS A 465 4.79 -21.03 -37.52
C HIS A 465 6.26 -20.96 -37.97
N SER A 466 7.08 -21.91 -37.52
CA SER A 466 8.33 -22.23 -38.22
C SER A 466 8.01 -23.04 -39.47
N TRP A 467 8.68 -22.74 -40.59
CA TRP A 467 8.49 -23.46 -41.84
C TRP A 467 9.16 -24.83 -41.78
N SER A 468 8.35 -25.90 -41.77
CA SER A 468 8.82 -27.27 -41.86
C SER A 468 8.94 -27.68 -43.33
N TYR A 469 10.13 -27.51 -43.90
CA TYR A 469 10.55 -28.20 -45.13
C TYR A 469 11.72 -29.11 -44.79
N ASP A 470 11.66 -30.35 -45.24
CA ASP A 470 12.66 -31.36 -44.91
C ASP A 470 14.06 -31.02 -45.45
N TYR A 471 15.06 -31.61 -44.78
CA TYR A 471 16.52 -31.50 -44.97
C TYR A 471 17.24 -30.28 -44.33
N PRO A 472 18.30 -30.49 -43.50
CA PRO A 472 18.74 -31.71 -42.82
C PRO A 472 18.61 -31.61 -41.29
N LEU A 473 17.74 -32.45 -40.70
CA LEU A 473 17.45 -32.55 -39.24
C LEU A 473 18.70 -32.61 -38.33
N PHE A 474 19.80 -33.17 -38.85
CA PHE A 474 21.12 -33.20 -38.20
C PHE A 474 21.60 -31.82 -37.76
N TRP A 475 21.38 -30.80 -38.60
CA TRP A 475 21.92 -29.45 -38.37
C TRP A 475 21.06 -28.65 -37.38
N GLU A 476 19.75 -28.75 -37.53
CA GLU A 476 18.77 -28.13 -36.65
C GLU A 476 18.90 -28.63 -35.21
N ALA A 477 19.06 -29.95 -34.99
CA ALA A 477 19.21 -30.54 -33.67
C ALA A 477 20.41 -29.96 -32.89
N GLY A 478 21.56 -29.77 -33.55
CA GLY A 478 22.76 -29.18 -32.94
C GLY A 478 22.57 -27.70 -32.57
N CYS A 479 21.95 -26.91 -33.44
CA CYS A 479 21.62 -25.51 -33.16
C CYS A 479 20.59 -25.39 -32.02
N LEU A 480 19.63 -26.31 -31.97
CA LEU A 480 18.58 -26.35 -30.95
C LEU A 480 19.13 -26.75 -29.57
N VAL A 481 20.10 -27.67 -29.49
CA VAL A 481 20.88 -27.93 -28.26
C VAL A 481 21.55 -26.65 -27.76
N GLU A 482 22.26 -25.93 -28.62
CA GLU A 482 22.98 -24.70 -28.22
C GLU A 482 22.02 -23.60 -27.75
N ASN A 483 20.91 -23.40 -28.46
CA ASN A 483 19.85 -22.48 -28.04
C ASN A 483 19.23 -22.85 -26.68
N ARG A 484 19.17 -24.15 -26.30
CA ARG A 484 18.75 -24.56 -24.95
C ARG A 484 19.87 -24.40 -23.91
N MET A 485 21.14 -24.53 -24.28
CA MET A 485 22.28 -24.30 -23.38
C MET A 485 22.34 -22.88 -22.81
N VAL A 486 21.77 -21.87 -23.50
CA VAL A 486 21.59 -20.52 -22.94
C VAL A 486 20.76 -20.55 -21.64
N SER A 487 19.81 -21.49 -21.50
CA SER A 487 19.04 -21.67 -20.25
C SER A 487 19.94 -22.18 -19.11
N VAL A 488 20.90 -23.06 -19.42
CA VAL A 488 21.90 -23.57 -18.48
C VAL A 488 22.84 -22.46 -18.02
N GLU A 489 23.28 -21.59 -18.93
CA GLU A 489 24.09 -20.42 -18.60
C GLU A 489 23.34 -19.46 -17.66
N ARG A 490 22.08 -19.14 -17.98
CA ARG A 490 21.24 -18.24 -17.17
C ARG A 490 20.95 -18.80 -15.76
N ILE A 491 20.83 -20.12 -15.61
CA ILE A 491 20.74 -20.76 -14.29
C ILE A 491 22.09 -20.77 -13.56
N LYS A 492 23.19 -21.02 -14.27
CA LYS A 492 24.56 -21.01 -13.73
C LYS A 492 25.01 -19.63 -13.22
N GLN A 493 24.45 -18.55 -13.77
CA GLN A 493 24.60 -17.20 -13.21
C GLN A 493 23.98 -17.11 -11.80
N PHE A 494 22.77 -17.65 -11.60
CA PHE A 494 22.09 -17.69 -10.30
C PHE A 494 22.74 -18.65 -9.31
N THR A 495 23.46 -19.68 -9.76
CA THR A 495 24.30 -20.51 -8.88
C THR A 495 25.45 -19.72 -8.23
N LYS A 496 25.91 -18.63 -8.86
CA LYS A 496 27.08 -17.83 -8.45
C LYS A 496 26.75 -16.53 -7.70
N ILE A 497 25.54 -16.40 -7.15
CA ILE A 497 25.15 -15.25 -6.32
C ILE A 497 26.04 -15.18 -5.07
N PRO A 498 26.49 -13.99 -4.61
CA PRO A 498 27.20 -13.86 -3.34
C PRO A 498 26.35 -14.39 -2.17
N SER A 499 26.93 -15.25 -1.34
CA SER A 499 26.27 -15.78 -0.14
C SER A 499 26.23 -14.73 0.97
N GLU A 500 25.14 -14.76 1.74
CA GLU A 500 25.03 -14.25 3.11
C GLU A 500 26.00 -15.02 4.04
N ALA A 501 26.19 -14.54 5.27
CA ALA A 501 27.05 -15.21 6.26
C ALA A 501 26.55 -16.62 6.62
N ALA A 502 27.45 -17.44 7.19
CA ALA A 502 27.15 -18.84 7.50
C ALA A 502 25.97 -18.99 8.47
N TRP A 503 25.08 -19.94 8.16
CA TRP A 503 23.92 -20.26 8.98
C TRP A 503 24.30 -20.77 10.37
N GLU A 504 25.29 -21.64 10.46
CA GLU A 504 25.81 -22.25 11.70
C GLU A 504 27.34 -22.17 11.67
N ILE A 505 27.97 -21.87 12.81
CA ILE A 505 29.43 -21.78 12.94
C ILE A 505 29.87 -22.70 14.08
N ASN A 506 30.36 -23.89 13.73
CA ASN A 506 30.68 -24.97 14.69
C ASN A 506 31.57 -24.53 15.86
N ASP A 507 32.54 -23.64 15.61
CA ASP A 507 33.50 -23.16 16.62
C ASP A 507 32.95 -22.06 17.54
N ARG A 508 31.71 -21.57 17.29
CA ARG A 508 31.14 -20.36 17.93
C ARG A 508 29.63 -20.47 18.20
N ILE A 509 29.16 -21.65 18.60
CA ILE A 509 27.77 -21.86 19.02
C ILE A 509 27.54 -21.15 20.38
N PRO A 510 26.53 -20.28 20.53
CA PRO A 510 26.23 -19.62 21.80
C PRO A 510 25.67 -20.64 22.82
N PRO A 511 25.85 -20.42 24.14
CA PRO A 511 25.34 -21.35 25.15
C PRO A 511 23.80 -21.43 25.10
N PRO A 512 23.18 -22.59 25.38
CA PRO A 512 21.76 -22.83 25.11
C PRO A 512 20.79 -21.95 25.91
N SER A 513 21.27 -21.28 26.98
CA SER A 513 20.54 -20.29 27.77
C SER A 513 20.65 -18.85 27.24
N TRP A 514 21.38 -18.59 26.16
CA TRP A 514 21.55 -17.25 25.59
C TRP A 514 20.41 -16.88 24.61
N PRO A 515 19.99 -15.60 24.56
CA PRO A 515 20.31 -14.54 25.51
C PRO A 515 19.59 -14.77 26.86
N ALA A 516 20.32 -14.58 27.96
CA ALA A 516 19.88 -14.94 29.31
C ALA A 516 19.21 -13.75 30.02
N HIS A 517 19.77 -12.55 29.83
CA HIS A 517 19.24 -11.30 30.37
C HIS A 517 18.68 -10.41 29.25
N GLY A 518 19.27 -10.45 28.05
CA GLY A 518 18.85 -9.62 26.93
C GLY A 518 19.38 -8.19 26.98
N ASN A 519 20.57 -7.98 27.57
CA ASN A 519 21.26 -6.68 27.53
C ASN A 519 21.85 -6.46 26.13
N ILE A 520 21.67 -5.26 25.57
CA ILE A 520 22.10 -4.93 24.20
C ILE A 520 22.96 -3.67 24.24
N ASN A 521 24.19 -3.77 23.72
CA ASN A 521 25.13 -2.66 23.63
C ASN A 521 25.55 -2.42 22.17
N LEU A 522 25.24 -1.24 21.65
CA LEU A 522 25.70 -0.75 20.34
C LEU A 522 26.94 0.13 20.57
N LYS A 523 27.99 -0.07 19.78
CA LYS A 523 29.22 0.74 19.82
C LYS A 523 29.52 1.27 18.42
N ASP A 524 29.42 2.59 18.22
CA ASP A 524 29.69 3.30 16.96
C ASP A 524 29.09 2.59 15.72
N LEU A 525 27.83 2.19 15.80
CA LEU A 525 27.18 1.40 14.76
C LEU A 525 27.04 2.22 13.47
N GLN A 526 27.71 1.77 12.39
CA GLN A 526 27.69 2.40 11.08
C GLN A 526 27.18 1.41 10.02
N VAL A 527 26.20 1.82 9.20
CA VAL A 527 25.48 0.93 8.27
C VAL A 527 25.19 1.60 6.93
N ARG A 528 25.43 0.89 5.82
CA ARG A 528 24.98 1.24 4.45
C ARG A 528 24.50 -0.01 3.71
N TYR A 529 23.57 0.14 2.78
CA TYR A 529 23.02 -1.00 2.01
C TYR A 529 23.95 -1.49 0.88
N ARG A 530 24.82 -0.64 0.33
CA ARG A 530 25.84 -0.98 -0.67
C ARG A 530 27.16 -0.27 -0.34
N PRO A 531 28.34 -0.79 -0.72
CA PRO A 531 29.63 -0.13 -0.42
C PRO A 531 29.69 1.33 -0.88
N ASN A 532 29.11 1.63 -2.05
CA ASN A 532 29.16 2.95 -2.69
C ASN A 532 28.01 3.89 -2.31
N THR A 533 27.05 3.46 -1.49
CA THR A 533 25.97 4.33 -0.99
C THR A 533 26.38 5.05 0.30
N PRO A 534 25.79 6.21 0.63
CA PRO A 534 26.02 6.87 1.92
C PRO A 534 25.63 5.98 3.11
N LEU A 535 26.18 6.31 4.28
CA LEU A 535 25.77 5.71 5.55
C LEU A 535 24.35 6.15 5.92
N VAL A 536 23.47 5.17 6.14
CA VAL A 536 22.12 5.36 6.68
C VAL A 536 22.21 5.57 8.19
N ILE A 537 22.92 4.67 8.88
CA ILE A 537 23.24 4.81 10.31
C ILE A 537 24.70 5.28 10.41
N LYS A 538 24.92 6.39 11.13
CA LYS A 538 26.15 7.18 11.16
C LYS A 538 26.81 7.21 12.56
N GLY A 539 26.97 6.05 13.21
CA GLY A 539 27.71 5.92 14.46
C GLY A 539 26.86 5.89 15.73
N ILE A 540 25.80 5.08 15.78
CA ILE A 540 24.94 4.97 16.98
C ILE A 540 25.67 4.18 18.08
N THR A 541 25.77 4.79 19.28
CA THR A 541 26.24 4.16 20.51
C THR A 541 25.11 4.15 21.53
N LEU A 542 24.80 2.98 22.10
CA LEU A 542 23.59 2.77 22.90
C LEU A 542 23.78 1.63 23.91
N SER A 543 23.12 1.69 25.06
CA SER A 543 23.04 0.57 26.01
C SER A 543 21.60 0.39 26.49
N ILE A 544 21.06 -0.82 26.30
CA ILE A 544 19.72 -1.27 26.68
C ILE A 544 19.87 -2.39 27.71
N GLN A 545 19.13 -2.30 28.81
CA GLN A 545 19.17 -3.29 29.88
C GLN A 545 18.17 -4.43 29.65
N GLY A 546 18.45 -5.60 30.22
CA GLY A 546 17.56 -6.76 30.14
C GLY A 546 16.17 -6.49 30.72
N GLY A 547 15.11 -6.70 29.93
CA GLY A 547 13.72 -6.46 30.33
C GLY A 547 13.20 -5.03 30.07
N GLU A 548 14.01 -4.16 29.46
CA GLU A 548 13.65 -2.76 29.19
C GLU A 548 12.87 -2.60 27.87
N LYS A 549 11.88 -1.70 27.84
CA LYS A 549 11.07 -1.37 26.66
C LYS A 549 11.54 -0.07 26.01
N ILE A 550 11.99 -0.17 24.76
CA ILE A 550 12.56 0.94 23.97
C ILE A 550 11.65 1.25 22.78
N GLY A 551 11.09 2.46 22.77
CA GLY A 551 10.34 3.00 21.64
C GLY A 551 11.29 3.69 20.65
N VAL A 552 11.26 3.34 19.37
CA VAL A 552 12.10 3.92 18.32
C VAL A 552 11.26 4.84 17.44
N VAL A 553 11.58 6.14 17.45
CA VAL A 553 10.80 7.21 16.80
C VAL A 553 11.71 8.03 15.87
N GLY A 554 11.16 8.53 14.77
CA GLY A 554 11.91 9.24 13.73
C GLY A 554 11.13 9.33 12.41
N ARG A 555 11.46 10.28 11.54
CA ARG A 555 10.82 10.48 10.23
C ARG A 555 10.86 9.21 9.36
N THR A 556 9.97 9.12 8.38
CA THR A 556 10.11 8.13 7.29
C THR A 556 11.48 8.27 6.62
N GLY A 557 12.12 7.16 6.26
CA GLY A 557 13.49 7.15 5.70
C GLY A 557 14.63 7.31 6.71
N SER A 558 14.39 7.67 7.98
CA SER A 558 15.45 7.86 9.01
C SER A 558 16.23 6.61 9.43
N GLY A 559 15.95 5.44 8.85
CA GLY A 559 16.67 4.19 9.15
C GLY A 559 16.08 3.35 10.29
N LYS A 560 14.86 3.64 10.77
CA LYS A 560 14.20 2.88 11.87
C LYS A 560 14.20 1.36 11.62
N SER A 561 13.53 0.90 10.57
CA SER A 561 13.47 -0.55 10.25
C SER A 561 14.82 -1.10 9.76
N THR A 562 15.75 -0.23 9.33
CA THR A 562 17.15 -0.62 9.06
C THR A 562 17.85 -1.05 10.35
N LEU A 563 17.57 -0.42 11.50
CA LEU A 563 18.11 -0.84 12.79
C LEU A 563 17.68 -2.27 13.15
N ILE A 564 16.40 -2.63 12.94
CA ILE A 564 15.91 -4.01 13.13
C ILE A 564 16.60 -4.97 12.15
N GLN A 565 16.68 -4.63 10.85
CA GLN A 565 17.34 -5.47 9.85
C GLN A 565 18.81 -5.78 10.21
N VAL A 566 19.51 -4.83 10.85
CA VAL A 566 20.90 -5.00 11.29
C VAL A 566 21.01 -5.87 12.54
N PHE A 567 20.06 -5.79 13.49
CA PHE A 567 20.01 -6.74 14.61
C PHE A 567 19.85 -8.20 14.16
N PHE A 568 19.05 -8.44 13.13
CA PHE A 568 18.94 -9.77 12.50
C PHE A 568 20.06 -10.06 11.49
N ARG A 569 21.04 -9.16 11.30
CA ARG A 569 22.12 -9.26 10.30
C ARG A 569 21.63 -9.56 8.87
N LEU A 570 20.48 -9.00 8.48
CA LEU A 570 20.03 -8.95 7.08
C LEU A 570 20.83 -7.90 6.28
N VAL A 571 21.36 -6.90 7.01
CA VAL A 571 22.37 -5.94 6.55
C VAL A 571 23.50 -5.99 7.59
N GLU A 572 24.71 -6.31 7.14
CA GLU A 572 25.88 -6.37 8.03
C GLU A 572 26.39 -4.95 8.37
N PRO A 573 26.90 -4.71 9.59
CA PRO A 573 27.49 -3.43 9.95
C PRO A 573 28.76 -3.15 9.13
N SER A 574 28.91 -1.90 8.71
CA SER A 574 30.09 -1.40 7.98
C SER A 574 31.15 -0.81 8.91
N GLY A 575 30.79 -0.56 10.16
CA GLY A 575 31.64 -0.08 11.24
C GLY A 575 30.91 -0.22 12.58
N GLY A 576 31.66 -0.20 13.68
CA GLY A 576 31.14 -0.47 15.01
C GLY A 576 30.96 -1.96 15.34
N SER A 577 30.23 -2.25 16.41
CA SER A 577 29.89 -3.60 16.86
C SER A 577 28.56 -3.63 17.62
N ILE A 578 27.92 -4.81 17.66
CA ILE A 578 26.65 -5.06 18.35
C ILE A 578 26.85 -6.23 19.30
N ILE A 579 26.74 -5.97 20.60
CA ILE A 579 27.08 -6.92 21.66
C ILE A 579 25.83 -7.22 22.48
N ILE A 580 25.45 -8.50 22.58
CA ILE A 580 24.26 -8.97 23.30
C ILE A 580 24.67 -9.98 24.38
N ASP A 581 24.36 -9.68 25.64
CA ASP A 581 24.83 -10.40 26.84
C ASP A 581 26.35 -10.71 26.81
N GLY A 582 27.15 -9.77 26.29
CA GLY A 582 28.61 -9.86 26.20
C GLY A 582 29.16 -10.53 24.93
N LEU A 583 28.33 -11.14 24.08
CA LEU A 583 28.76 -11.74 22.81
C LEU A 583 28.51 -10.80 21.63
N ASP A 584 29.49 -10.66 20.73
CA ASP A 584 29.33 -9.93 19.47
C ASP A 584 28.52 -10.77 18.46
N ILE A 585 27.38 -10.27 18.01
CA ILE A 585 26.48 -11.01 17.11
C ILE A 585 27.07 -11.25 15.72
N CYS A 586 28.09 -10.49 15.30
CA CYS A 586 28.78 -10.68 14.02
C CYS A 586 29.64 -11.95 14.01
N MET A 587 29.97 -12.47 15.20
CA MET A 587 30.79 -13.68 15.38
C MET A 587 29.98 -14.98 15.43
N LEU A 588 28.64 -14.90 15.49
CA LEU A 588 27.70 -16.02 15.61
C LEU A 588 27.17 -16.50 14.24
N GLY A 589 26.63 -17.72 14.19
CA GLY A 589 25.85 -18.22 13.05
C GLY A 589 24.48 -17.52 12.94
N LEU A 590 24.00 -17.32 11.71
CA LEU A 590 22.73 -16.60 11.48
C LEU A 590 21.50 -17.36 12.02
N HIS A 591 21.47 -18.69 11.95
CA HIS A 591 20.38 -19.48 12.54
C HIS A 591 20.43 -19.46 14.07
N ASP A 592 21.63 -19.54 14.66
CA ASP A 592 21.83 -19.46 16.11
C ASP A 592 21.35 -18.11 16.69
N LEU A 593 21.53 -17.02 15.93
CA LEU A 593 21.06 -15.68 16.24
C LEU A 593 19.53 -15.55 16.06
N ARG A 594 19.04 -15.77 14.83
CA ARG A 594 17.64 -15.47 14.43
C ARG A 594 16.63 -16.43 15.06
N SER A 595 17.03 -17.64 15.43
CA SER A 595 16.19 -18.57 16.20
C SER A 595 15.90 -18.11 17.63
N ARG A 596 16.62 -17.11 18.18
CA ARG A 596 16.46 -16.64 19.56
C ARG A 596 15.60 -15.38 19.70
N PHE A 597 15.45 -14.57 18.65
CA PHE A 597 14.70 -13.31 18.69
C PHE A 597 13.23 -13.47 18.30
N GLY A 598 12.35 -12.75 18.98
CA GLY A 598 10.96 -12.57 18.56
C GLY A 598 10.88 -11.40 17.59
N ILE A 599 9.99 -11.47 16.59
CA ILE A 599 9.65 -10.33 15.74
C ILE A 599 8.16 -10.34 15.39
N ILE A 600 7.53 -9.18 15.53
CA ILE A 600 6.20 -8.90 14.99
C ILE A 600 6.38 -7.86 13.87
N PRO A 601 6.17 -8.25 12.59
CA PRO A 601 6.34 -7.36 11.45
C PRO A 601 5.15 -6.39 11.28
N GLN A 602 5.36 -5.38 10.42
CA GLN A 602 4.36 -4.40 9.99
C GLN A 602 3.25 -5.06 9.15
N GLU A 603 3.62 -6.03 8.31
CA GLU A 603 2.70 -6.84 7.50
C GLU A 603 2.64 -8.28 8.06
N PRO A 604 1.51 -8.74 8.62
CA PRO A 604 1.37 -10.09 9.15
C PRO A 604 1.17 -11.13 8.05
N VAL A 605 2.29 -11.62 7.51
CA VAL A 605 2.30 -12.69 6.51
C VAL A 605 1.86 -14.02 7.12
N LEU A 606 0.85 -14.64 6.53
CA LEU A 606 0.59 -16.07 6.68
C LEU A 606 1.04 -16.82 5.41
N PHE A 607 1.28 -18.11 5.56
CA PHE A 607 1.76 -19.01 4.51
C PHE A 607 0.68 -20.02 4.11
N GLU A 608 0.71 -20.49 2.86
CA GLU A 608 -0.25 -21.47 2.35
C GLU A 608 0.00 -22.84 3.02
N GLY A 609 -0.95 -23.30 3.81
CA GLY A 609 -0.82 -24.48 4.68
C GLY A 609 -1.93 -24.54 5.72
N THR A 610 -1.67 -25.16 6.87
CA THR A 610 -2.60 -25.18 8.01
C THR A 610 -2.29 -24.08 9.04
N VAL A 611 -3.23 -23.75 9.93
CA VAL A 611 -3.01 -22.84 11.07
C VAL A 611 -1.86 -23.34 11.97
N ARG A 612 -1.82 -24.65 12.26
CA ARG A 612 -0.72 -25.35 12.95
C ARG A 612 0.62 -25.05 12.29
N SER A 613 0.74 -25.31 10.98
CA SER A 613 1.98 -25.10 10.22
C SER A 613 2.39 -23.62 10.09
N ASN A 614 1.48 -22.69 10.38
CA ASN A 614 1.75 -21.26 10.42
C ASN A 614 2.24 -20.79 11.79
N LEU A 615 1.70 -21.33 12.89
CA LEU A 615 2.11 -21.01 14.25
C LEU A 615 3.43 -21.70 14.62
N ASP A 616 3.59 -22.95 14.20
CA ASP A 616 4.82 -23.73 14.34
C ASP A 616 5.13 -24.50 13.03
N PRO A 617 5.94 -23.91 12.12
CA PRO A 617 6.39 -24.60 10.92
C PRO A 617 7.43 -25.69 11.17
N ILE A 618 7.97 -25.83 12.38
CA ILE A 618 9.09 -26.74 12.71
C ILE A 618 8.57 -28.03 13.37
N GLY A 619 7.48 -27.95 14.13
CA GLY A 619 6.90 -29.07 14.89
C GLY A 619 7.62 -29.32 16.21
N GLN A 620 7.86 -28.24 16.98
CA GLN A 620 8.50 -28.24 18.29
C GLN A 620 7.49 -28.21 19.46
N TYR A 621 6.32 -27.61 19.28
CA TYR A 621 5.33 -27.39 20.36
C TYR A 621 4.18 -28.40 20.30
N SER A 622 3.55 -28.69 21.45
CA SER A 622 2.35 -29.52 21.50
C SER A 622 1.08 -28.72 21.15
N ASP A 623 0.04 -29.42 20.70
CA ASP A 623 -1.29 -28.85 20.45
C ASP A 623 -1.81 -28.04 21.67
N ASP A 624 -1.57 -28.52 22.89
CA ASP A 624 -1.95 -27.82 24.12
C ASP A 624 -1.23 -26.47 24.30
N GLU A 625 0.06 -26.38 23.94
CA GLU A 625 0.81 -25.12 23.97
C GLU A 625 0.33 -24.15 22.87
N ILE A 626 0.01 -24.67 21.69
CA ILE A 626 -0.56 -23.90 20.57
C ILE A 626 -1.94 -23.35 20.95
N TRP A 627 -2.82 -24.18 21.51
CA TRP A 627 -4.14 -23.76 22.00
C TRP A 627 -4.04 -22.72 23.11
N LYS A 628 -3.13 -22.90 24.07
CA LYS A 628 -2.89 -21.92 25.15
C LYS A 628 -2.39 -20.58 24.61
N SER A 629 -1.60 -20.58 23.54
CA SER A 629 -1.18 -19.36 22.85
C SER A 629 -2.34 -18.68 22.11
N LEU A 630 -3.19 -19.45 21.43
CA LEU A 630 -4.38 -18.93 20.74
C LEU A 630 -5.43 -18.38 21.72
N GLU A 631 -5.58 -19.01 22.89
CA GLU A 631 -6.43 -18.54 23.99
C GLU A 631 -6.00 -17.17 24.48
N ARG A 632 -4.69 -16.98 24.70
CA ARG A 632 -4.16 -15.69 25.15
C ARG A 632 -4.28 -14.60 24.08
N CYS A 633 -4.18 -14.97 22.80
CA CYS A 633 -4.41 -14.08 21.65
C CYS A 633 -5.89 -13.88 21.29
N GLN A 634 -6.85 -14.38 22.07
CA GLN A 634 -8.30 -14.31 21.79
C GLN A 634 -8.74 -14.93 20.44
N LEU A 635 -7.94 -15.84 19.88
CA LEU A 635 -8.22 -16.55 18.61
C LEU A 635 -8.71 -17.99 18.82
N LYS A 636 -8.78 -18.47 20.06
CA LYS A 636 -9.17 -19.85 20.38
C LYS A 636 -10.53 -20.21 19.78
N ASP A 637 -11.54 -19.36 19.96
CA ASP A 637 -12.90 -19.66 19.51
C ASP A 637 -13.01 -19.59 17.98
N VAL A 638 -12.42 -18.53 17.36
CA VAL A 638 -12.30 -18.35 15.90
C VAL A 638 -11.60 -19.52 15.20
N VAL A 639 -10.68 -20.21 15.89
CA VAL A 639 -10.04 -21.44 15.38
C VAL A 639 -10.85 -22.70 15.74
N ALA A 640 -11.52 -22.75 16.89
CA ALA A 640 -12.30 -23.89 17.34
C ALA A 640 -13.59 -24.12 16.51
N ASP A 641 -14.19 -23.05 16.00
CA ASP A 641 -15.38 -23.07 15.15
C ASP A 641 -15.10 -23.51 13.70
N LYS A 642 -13.82 -23.48 13.27
CA LYS A 642 -13.43 -24.00 11.95
C LYS A 642 -13.40 -25.53 11.97
N PRO A 643 -13.91 -26.23 10.93
CA PRO A 643 -14.18 -27.68 10.98
C PRO A 643 -12.95 -28.54 11.25
N GLU A 644 -11.77 -28.13 10.79
CA GLU A 644 -10.49 -28.83 10.98
C GLU A 644 -9.61 -28.20 12.08
N LYS A 645 -10.10 -27.16 12.78
CA LYS A 645 -9.44 -26.47 13.89
C LYS A 645 -8.00 -26.03 13.58
N LEU A 646 -7.00 -26.52 14.32
CA LEU A 646 -5.58 -26.21 14.07
C LEU A 646 -5.12 -26.65 12.68
N ASP A 647 -5.74 -27.67 12.10
CA ASP A 647 -5.36 -28.20 10.79
C ASP A 647 -6.16 -27.56 9.63
N SER A 648 -7.04 -26.60 9.94
CA SER A 648 -7.77 -25.83 8.93
C SER A 648 -6.85 -25.01 8.01
N LEU A 649 -7.25 -24.93 6.74
CA LEU A 649 -6.45 -24.33 5.67
C LEU A 649 -6.40 -22.80 5.74
N VAL A 650 -5.19 -22.28 5.58
CA VAL A 650 -4.86 -20.87 5.35
C VAL A 650 -4.67 -20.68 3.85
N VAL A 651 -5.56 -19.91 3.22
CA VAL A 651 -5.64 -19.77 1.76
C VAL A 651 -4.93 -18.49 1.31
N ASP A 652 -4.20 -18.59 0.20
CA ASP A 652 -3.57 -17.48 -0.53
C ASP A 652 -2.92 -16.39 0.36
N SER A 653 -2.03 -16.84 1.25
CA SER A 653 -1.25 -15.98 2.18
C SER A 653 -2.04 -15.39 3.35
N GLY A 654 -3.22 -15.95 3.63
CA GLY A 654 -4.07 -15.59 4.77
C GLY A 654 -5.31 -14.79 4.41
N ASP A 655 -5.75 -14.77 3.16
CA ASP A 655 -6.90 -13.96 2.73
C ASP A 655 -8.25 -14.41 3.31
N ASN A 656 -8.30 -15.60 3.92
CA ASN A 656 -9.40 -16.04 4.79
C ASN A 656 -9.29 -15.58 6.26
N TRP A 657 -8.50 -14.53 6.55
CA TRP A 657 -8.32 -13.91 7.88
C TRP A 657 -8.25 -12.38 7.79
N SER A 658 -8.82 -11.68 8.78
CA SER A 658 -8.72 -10.21 8.89
C SER A 658 -7.30 -9.75 9.27
N VAL A 659 -6.94 -8.51 8.98
CA VAL A 659 -5.59 -7.98 9.29
C VAL A 659 -5.26 -8.09 10.78
N GLY A 660 -6.21 -7.76 11.66
CA GLY A 660 -6.08 -7.95 13.10
C GLY A 660 -5.89 -9.41 13.51
N GLN A 661 -6.65 -10.35 12.93
CA GLN A 661 -6.48 -11.79 13.17
C GLN A 661 -5.11 -12.30 12.70
N ARG A 662 -4.62 -11.87 11.52
CA ARG A 662 -3.27 -12.20 11.04
C ARG A 662 -2.20 -11.66 12.01
N GLN A 663 -2.39 -10.46 12.58
CA GLN A 663 -1.49 -9.86 13.57
C GLN A 663 -1.49 -10.65 14.90
N LEU A 664 -2.66 -11.07 15.39
CA LEU A 664 -2.80 -11.91 16.58
C LEU A 664 -2.18 -13.31 16.38
N LEU A 665 -2.27 -13.90 15.17
CA LEU A 665 -1.53 -15.13 14.82
C LEU A 665 -0.01 -14.91 14.84
N CYS A 666 0.48 -13.74 14.40
CA CYS A 666 1.89 -13.38 14.50
C CYS A 666 2.36 -13.19 15.95
N LEU A 667 1.52 -12.60 16.81
CA LEU A 667 1.75 -12.53 18.25
C LEU A 667 1.83 -13.94 18.88
N GLY A 668 0.95 -14.86 18.46
CA GLY A 668 0.98 -16.27 18.87
C GLY A 668 2.30 -16.98 18.52
N ARG A 669 2.84 -16.78 17.31
CA ARG A 669 4.18 -17.29 16.92
C ARG A 669 5.28 -16.83 17.89
N VAL A 670 5.22 -15.57 18.33
CA VAL A 670 6.20 -14.99 19.28
C VAL A 670 6.01 -15.55 20.69
N MET A 671 4.76 -15.70 21.14
CA MET A 671 4.45 -16.29 22.44
C MET A 671 4.95 -17.73 22.57
N LEU A 672 4.78 -18.56 21.53
CA LEU A 672 5.33 -19.93 21.49
C LEU A 672 6.86 -19.92 21.57
N LYS A 673 7.53 -19.01 20.84
CA LYS A 673 9.00 -18.90 20.77
C LYS A 673 9.65 -18.45 22.09
N ARG A 674 8.90 -17.83 23.02
CA ARG A 674 9.34 -17.38 24.37
C ARG A 674 10.64 -16.56 24.37
N SER A 675 10.86 -15.77 23.31
CA SER A 675 12.08 -15.00 23.11
C SER A 675 12.30 -13.91 24.17
N LYS A 676 13.53 -13.83 24.70
CA LYS A 676 13.94 -12.80 25.67
C LYS A 676 14.12 -11.40 25.07
N ILE A 677 14.35 -11.32 23.76
CA ILE A 677 14.43 -10.06 23.01
C ILE A 677 13.33 -10.10 21.94
N LEU A 678 12.50 -9.05 21.91
CA LEU A 678 11.36 -8.90 21.01
C LEU A 678 11.51 -7.62 20.19
N PHE A 679 11.39 -7.75 18.88
CA PHE A 679 11.33 -6.64 17.94
C PHE A 679 9.91 -6.43 17.43
N MET A 680 9.46 -5.18 17.33
CA MET A 680 8.18 -4.81 16.72
C MET A 680 8.43 -3.72 15.68
N ASP A 681 8.00 -3.96 14.43
CA ASP A 681 8.11 -3.00 13.33
C ASP A 681 6.69 -2.53 13.01
N GLU A 682 6.26 -1.38 13.56
CA GLU A 682 4.92 -0.78 13.33
C GLU A 682 3.71 -1.72 13.58
N ALA A 683 3.87 -2.68 14.48
CA ALA A 683 3.01 -3.85 14.67
C ALA A 683 1.53 -3.61 15.08
N THR A 684 1.05 -2.37 15.12
CA THR A 684 -0.38 -2.05 15.31
C THR A 684 -0.91 -0.98 14.33
N ALA A 685 -0.10 -0.52 13.37
CA ALA A 685 -0.44 0.60 12.48
C ALA A 685 -1.71 0.36 11.64
N SER A 686 -1.88 -0.85 11.13
CA SER A 686 -2.99 -1.31 10.27
C SER A 686 -4.13 -2.01 11.04
N VAL A 687 -4.15 -1.87 12.37
CA VAL A 687 -5.03 -2.63 13.27
C VAL A 687 -6.05 -1.69 13.94
N ASP A 688 -7.27 -2.20 14.12
CA ASP A 688 -8.38 -1.52 14.79
C ASP A 688 -8.09 -1.25 16.29
N SER A 689 -8.89 -0.39 16.91
CA SER A 689 -8.66 0.06 18.30
C SER A 689 -8.89 -1.04 19.35
N GLN A 690 -9.79 -2.00 19.09
CA GLN A 690 -10.07 -3.11 20.01
C GLN A 690 -8.93 -4.14 19.97
N THR A 691 -8.49 -4.55 18.79
CA THR A 691 -7.37 -5.48 18.62
C THR A 691 -6.04 -4.86 19.05
N ASP A 692 -5.78 -3.56 18.80
CA ASP A 692 -4.62 -2.86 19.35
C ASP A 692 -4.62 -2.93 20.89
N ALA A 693 -5.75 -2.65 21.55
CA ALA A 693 -5.86 -2.77 23.00
C ALA A 693 -5.59 -4.20 23.53
N VAL A 694 -6.01 -5.25 22.80
CA VAL A 694 -5.67 -6.65 23.12
C VAL A 694 -4.17 -6.91 22.98
N ILE A 695 -3.55 -6.43 21.89
CA ILE A 695 -2.11 -6.56 21.63
C ILE A 695 -1.30 -5.83 22.73
N GLN A 696 -1.63 -4.58 23.07
CA GLN A 696 -0.95 -3.85 24.16
C GLN A 696 -1.12 -4.55 25.50
N LYS A 697 -2.29 -5.14 25.80
CA LYS A 697 -2.52 -5.90 27.04
C LYS A 697 -1.56 -7.10 27.13
N ILE A 698 -1.42 -7.89 26.07
CA ILE A 698 -0.50 -9.05 26.02
C ILE A 698 0.97 -8.59 26.16
N ILE A 699 1.35 -7.47 25.54
CA ILE A 699 2.70 -6.87 25.65
C ILE A 699 3.00 -6.35 27.07
N ARG A 700 1.97 -5.85 27.77
CA ARG A 700 2.08 -5.41 29.17
C ARG A 700 2.15 -6.58 30.15
N GLU A 701 1.35 -7.62 29.94
CA GLU A 701 1.21 -8.74 30.89
C GLU A 701 2.20 -9.89 30.64
N ASP A 702 2.29 -10.44 29.44
CA ASP A 702 3.09 -11.65 29.14
C ASP A 702 4.57 -11.34 28.83
N PHE A 703 4.83 -10.19 28.20
CA PHE A 703 6.18 -9.77 27.78
C PHE A 703 6.87 -8.80 28.77
N ALA A 704 6.36 -8.68 30.00
CA ALA A 704 6.87 -7.79 31.05
C ALA A 704 8.34 -8.02 31.44
N ALA A 705 8.89 -9.21 31.20
CA ALA A 705 10.27 -9.61 31.55
C ALA A 705 11.16 -9.90 30.32
N CYS A 706 10.82 -9.31 29.17
CA CYS A 706 11.59 -9.39 27.93
C CYS A 706 12.03 -7.98 27.49
N THR A 707 13.22 -7.86 26.89
CA THR A 707 13.68 -6.62 26.29
C THR A 707 12.90 -6.37 25.00
N ILE A 708 12.22 -5.23 24.87
CA ILE A 708 11.39 -4.90 23.71
C ILE A 708 11.98 -3.72 22.96
N ILE A 709 12.15 -3.83 21.64
CA ILE A 709 12.50 -2.72 20.75
C ILE A 709 11.36 -2.55 19.74
N SER A 710 10.58 -1.48 19.91
CA SER A 710 9.36 -1.23 19.14
C SER A 710 9.48 0.04 18.31
N ILE A 711 9.40 -0.07 16.99
CA ILE A 711 9.25 1.08 16.10
C ILE A 711 7.80 1.54 16.19
N ALA A 712 7.60 2.73 16.74
CA ALA A 712 6.29 3.23 17.16
C ALA A 712 5.93 4.52 16.42
N HIS A 713 4.82 4.48 15.68
CA HIS A 713 4.19 5.65 15.05
C HIS A 713 2.88 6.08 15.73
N ARG A 714 2.31 5.23 16.60
CA ARG A 714 1.15 5.57 17.45
C ARG A 714 1.63 6.01 18.83
N ILE A 715 1.12 7.14 19.34
CA ILE A 715 1.52 7.71 20.65
C ILE A 715 1.35 6.71 21.82
N PRO A 716 0.25 5.93 21.96
CA PRO A 716 0.11 4.97 23.06
C PRO A 716 1.28 3.98 23.15
N THR A 717 1.77 3.47 22.01
CA THR A 717 2.90 2.55 21.95
C THR A 717 4.23 3.21 22.36
N VAL A 718 4.40 4.52 22.09
CA VAL A 718 5.56 5.31 22.55
C VAL A 718 5.50 5.55 24.06
N MET A 719 4.31 5.84 24.60
CA MET A 719 4.10 6.15 26.02
C MET A 719 4.28 4.94 26.94
N ASP A 720 4.05 3.73 26.42
CA ASP A 720 4.24 2.45 27.13
C ASP A 720 5.72 1.99 27.21
N CYS A 721 6.65 2.74 26.63
CA CYS A 721 8.09 2.42 26.66
C CYS A 721 8.80 3.12 27.83
N ASP A 722 9.76 2.44 28.46
CA ASP A 722 10.57 2.99 29.56
C ASP A 722 11.49 4.13 29.10
N ARG A 723 12.01 3.99 27.86
CA ARG A 723 12.79 5.02 27.18
C ARG A 723 12.43 5.11 25.71
N VAL A 724 12.59 6.30 25.14
CA VAL A 724 12.42 6.56 23.71
C VAL A 724 13.76 6.91 23.09
N LEU A 725 14.08 6.22 21.99
CA LEU A 725 15.22 6.42 21.11
C LEU A 725 14.76 7.23 19.89
N VAL A 726 15.17 8.49 19.81
CA VAL A 726 14.86 9.34 18.64
C VAL A 726 15.99 9.22 17.62
N ILE A 727 15.66 8.87 16.37
CA ILE A 727 16.60 8.81 15.24
C ILE A 727 16.33 10.00 14.30
N ASP A 728 17.31 10.89 14.21
CA ASP A 728 17.30 12.09 13.36
C ASP A 728 18.23 11.86 12.15
N ALA A 729 17.74 12.13 10.93
CA ALA A 729 18.49 11.92 9.70
C ALA A 729 19.57 12.98 9.46
N ASP A 730 19.30 14.21 9.93
CA ASP A 730 20.07 15.40 9.62
C ASP A 730 21.15 15.64 10.68
N ASN A 731 20.77 15.59 11.97
CA ASN A 731 21.58 16.12 13.06
C ASN A 731 22.36 15.07 13.89
N GLN A 732 22.59 13.88 13.33
CA GLN A 732 23.59 12.87 13.79
C GLN A 732 23.53 12.47 15.28
N SER A 733 22.34 12.49 15.90
CA SER A 733 22.22 12.26 17.34
C SER A 733 21.09 11.29 17.70
N ALA A 734 21.46 10.10 18.14
CA ALA A 734 20.58 9.13 18.77
C ALA A 734 20.52 9.41 20.28
N PHE A 735 19.50 10.14 20.74
CA PHE A 735 19.31 10.42 22.17
C PHE A 735 18.26 9.50 22.79
N LEU A 736 18.53 9.08 24.02
CA LEU A 736 17.59 8.35 24.89
C LEU A 736 16.91 9.32 25.85
N GLN A 737 15.58 9.35 25.84
CA GLN A 737 14.77 10.10 26.80
C GLN A 737 13.92 9.12 27.62
N THR A 738 14.10 9.14 28.95
CA THR A 738 13.29 8.34 29.90
C THR A 738 11.87 8.90 29.99
N SER A 739 10.86 8.05 29.84
CA SER A 739 9.44 8.43 29.94
C SER A 739 8.95 8.64 31.37
N SER A 740 9.72 8.20 32.38
CA SER A 740 9.30 8.09 33.78
C SER A 740 9.22 9.40 34.60
N LYS A 741 9.24 10.57 33.95
CA LYS A 741 9.04 11.88 34.61
C LYS A 741 7.99 12.72 33.85
N PRO A 742 7.01 13.36 34.52
CA PRO A 742 5.99 14.17 33.85
C PRO A 742 6.56 15.29 32.98
N ASP A 743 7.53 16.06 33.49
CA ASP A 743 8.21 17.11 32.73
C ASP A 743 9.03 16.53 31.55
N GLY A 744 9.51 15.29 31.71
CA GLY A 744 10.22 14.55 30.68
C GLY A 744 9.31 14.09 29.54
N GLN A 745 8.10 13.64 29.84
CA GLN A 745 7.07 13.33 28.83
C GLN A 745 6.62 14.58 28.10
N LYS A 746 6.38 15.69 28.82
CA LYS A 746 5.94 16.94 28.20
C LYS A 746 6.98 17.47 27.22
N ASN A 747 8.25 17.58 27.65
CA ASN A 747 9.35 17.96 26.78
C ASN A 747 9.58 16.98 25.62
N LEU A 748 9.30 15.67 25.79
CA LEU A 748 9.39 14.69 24.70
C LEU A 748 8.30 14.94 23.64
N ILE A 749 7.05 15.13 24.07
CA ILE A 749 5.91 15.41 23.20
C ILE A 749 6.13 16.74 22.46
N ASP A 750 6.53 17.80 23.17
CA ASP A 750 6.83 19.11 22.60
C ASP A 750 8.00 19.04 21.58
N HIS A 751 9.03 18.22 21.84
CA HIS A 751 10.14 18.02 20.90
C HIS A 751 9.76 17.18 19.67
N LEU A 752 8.94 16.14 19.84
CA LEU A 752 8.44 15.30 18.74
C LEU A 752 7.48 16.06 17.83
N ALA A 753 6.62 16.91 18.41
CA ALA A 753 5.72 17.81 17.69
C ALA A 753 6.50 18.92 16.97
N SER A 754 7.44 19.61 17.64
CA SER A 754 8.20 20.71 17.03
C SER A 754 9.11 20.29 15.85
N LYS A 755 9.46 19.01 15.73
CA LYS A 755 10.17 18.44 14.57
C LYS A 755 9.27 17.74 13.55
N ASP A 756 7.96 17.70 13.78
CA ASP A 756 6.98 17.00 12.95
C ASP A 756 7.39 15.53 12.68
N LEU A 757 7.89 14.85 13.71
CA LEU A 757 8.46 13.49 13.61
C LEU A 757 7.40 12.39 13.52
N LEU A 758 6.14 12.73 13.80
CA LEU A 758 4.98 11.84 13.83
C LEU A 758 3.79 12.35 12.98
N GLY A 759 3.92 13.49 12.28
CA GLY A 759 2.85 14.05 11.45
C GLY A 759 1.69 14.63 12.28
N TRP A 760 1.95 15.59 13.17
CA TRP A 760 0.94 16.11 14.12
C TRP A 760 0.75 17.63 14.04
N PRO A 761 -0.38 18.07 13.46
CA PRO A 761 -1.15 19.19 13.96
C PRO A 761 -2.50 18.73 14.56
N SER A 762 -2.96 19.44 15.60
CA SER A 762 -4.32 19.40 16.16
C SER A 762 -4.95 18.03 16.49
N LEU A 763 -4.71 17.55 17.72
CA LEU A 763 -5.72 16.71 18.41
C LEU A 763 -5.75 16.93 19.94
N PHE A 764 -4.60 17.02 20.61
CA PHE A 764 -4.51 17.51 22.00
C PHE A 764 -3.28 18.38 22.23
N GLY A 765 -3.49 19.67 22.56
CA GLY A 765 -2.42 20.60 22.91
C GLY A 765 -2.83 22.07 22.71
N ALA A 766 -2.66 22.90 23.74
CA ALA A 766 -2.94 24.33 23.66
C ALA A 766 -1.77 25.10 23.03
N LEU A 767 -1.95 25.60 21.80
CA LEU A 767 -0.97 26.45 21.13
C LEU A 767 -0.72 27.71 21.96
N THR A 768 0.50 27.87 22.47
CA THR A 768 0.85 28.89 23.45
C THR A 768 1.56 30.07 22.77
N PHE A 769 0.82 31.17 22.55
CA PHE A 769 1.34 32.41 21.96
C PHE A 769 1.69 33.43 23.05
N LYS A 770 2.88 34.04 22.99
CA LYS A 770 3.31 35.06 23.95
C LYS A 770 2.84 36.45 23.50
N CYS A 771 1.58 36.80 23.80
CA CYS A 771 0.94 37.97 23.18
C CYS A 771 1.53 39.34 23.56
N SER A 772 2.06 39.52 24.77
CA SER A 772 2.59 40.81 25.23
C SER A 772 3.62 40.66 26.37
N SER A 773 4.25 41.77 26.74
CA SER A 773 4.96 41.99 28.00
C SER A 773 4.03 42.34 29.17
N LYS A 774 2.76 42.69 28.90
CA LYS A 774 1.69 42.97 29.88
C LYS A 774 0.52 42.00 29.66
N ASN A 775 -0.56 42.14 30.45
CA ASN A 775 -1.73 41.27 30.36
C ASN A 775 -2.47 41.39 29.01
N THR A 776 -2.92 40.26 28.47
CA THR A 776 -3.91 40.19 27.37
C THR A 776 -5.32 40.38 27.97
N LEU A 777 -6.19 41.16 27.34
CA LEU A 777 -7.56 41.41 27.84
C LEU A 777 -8.68 40.73 27.05
N SER A 778 -8.54 40.64 25.73
CA SER A 778 -9.44 39.88 24.87
C SER A 778 -8.66 39.17 23.77
N VAL A 779 -9.23 38.07 23.29
CA VAL A 779 -8.82 37.38 22.07
C VAL A 779 -10.09 37.16 21.26
N ASP A 780 -10.01 37.35 19.94
CA ASP A 780 -11.09 37.01 19.02
C ASP A 780 -10.54 36.33 17.76
N TYR A 781 -11.25 35.33 17.26
CA TYR A 781 -10.84 34.54 16.10
C TYR A 781 -11.36 35.17 14.81
N ASN A 782 -10.57 35.11 13.74
CA ASN A 782 -11.02 35.58 12.43
C ASN A 782 -12.10 34.62 11.89
N PRO A 783 -13.36 35.07 11.75
CA PRO A 783 -14.45 34.20 11.32
C PRO A 783 -14.39 33.88 9.82
N VAL A 784 -13.69 34.71 9.03
CA VAL A 784 -13.51 34.55 7.59
C VAL A 784 -12.29 33.67 7.27
N ARG A 785 -11.25 33.68 8.11
CA ARG A 785 -10.11 32.76 8.00
C ARG A 785 -9.76 32.15 9.36
N ARG A 786 -10.10 30.88 9.55
CA ARG A 786 -9.85 30.13 10.80
C ARG A 786 -8.37 29.89 11.14
N ASP A 787 -7.45 30.38 10.30
CA ASP A 787 -6.00 30.35 10.48
C ASP A 787 -5.44 31.52 11.31
N SER A 788 -6.28 32.50 11.69
CA SER A 788 -5.84 33.76 12.30
C SER A 788 -6.73 34.23 13.45
N PHE A 789 -6.14 35.00 14.37
CA PHE A 789 -6.82 35.59 15.51
C PHE A 789 -6.18 36.93 15.90
N ILE A 790 -6.90 37.74 16.68
CA ILE A 790 -6.41 39.01 17.24
C ILE A 790 -6.38 38.95 18.76
N SER A 791 -5.46 39.71 19.37
CA SER A 791 -5.35 39.86 20.83
C SER A 791 -5.20 41.33 21.23
N SER A 792 -5.98 41.78 22.21
CA SER A 792 -5.86 43.11 22.85
C SER A 792 -5.04 43.05 24.14
N SER A 793 -4.34 44.14 24.50
CA SER A 793 -3.46 44.14 25.68
C SER A 793 -3.32 45.51 26.35
N TRP A 794 -2.82 45.48 27.60
CA TRP A 794 -2.37 46.64 28.38
C TRP A 794 -1.08 47.30 27.85
N ASP A 795 -0.44 46.77 26.80
CA ASP A 795 0.68 47.44 26.10
C ASP A 795 0.23 48.40 25.00
N ASP A 796 -1.01 48.90 25.12
CA ASP A 796 -1.64 49.90 24.26
C ASP A 796 -1.67 49.45 22.79
N SER A 797 -1.70 48.13 22.56
CA SER A 797 -1.68 47.51 21.23
C SER A 797 -2.74 46.43 21.03
N VAL A 798 -3.09 46.24 19.76
CA VAL A 798 -3.72 45.01 19.25
C VAL A 798 -2.72 44.28 18.37
N LYS A 799 -2.69 42.95 18.44
CA LYS A 799 -1.81 42.12 17.62
C LYS A 799 -2.61 41.11 16.81
N LEU A 800 -2.23 40.96 15.55
CA LEU A 800 -2.72 39.95 14.62
C LEU A 800 -1.76 38.76 14.65
N TRP A 801 -2.33 37.55 14.72
CA TRP A 801 -1.62 36.28 14.79
C TRP A 801 -2.14 35.33 13.72
N THR A 802 -1.28 34.42 13.29
CA THR A 802 -1.63 33.27 12.45
C THR A 802 -1.14 31.99 13.13
N LEU A 803 -1.90 30.91 12.98
CA LEU A 803 -1.60 29.62 13.63
C LEU A 803 -0.35 28.93 13.06
N ASP A 804 0.19 29.42 11.93
CA ASP A 804 1.45 28.95 11.34
C ASP A 804 2.72 29.49 12.04
N ARG A 805 2.60 30.52 12.91
CA ARG A 805 3.76 31.26 13.46
C ARG A 805 3.63 31.61 14.95
N PRO A 806 4.65 31.38 15.77
CA PRO A 806 4.66 31.80 17.18
C PRO A 806 4.88 33.31 17.38
N THR A 807 4.91 34.10 16.31
CA THR A 807 5.17 35.55 16.30
C THR A 807 3.98 36.32 15.72
N SER A 808 3.67 37.48 16.28
CA SER A 808 2.61 38.36 15.78
C SER A 808 2.92 38.81 14.35
N VAL A 809 2.00 38.55 13.42
CA VAL A 809 2.07 39.00 12.02
C VAL A 809 2.08 40.54 11.93
N ARG A 810 1.35 41.20 12.84
CA ARG A 810 1.25 42.66 12.88
C ARG A 810 0.90 43.15 14.29
N THR A 811 1.34 44.36 14.62
CA THR A 811 0.90 45.11 15.81
C THR A 811 0.32 46.46 15.38
N PHE A 812 -0.81 46.85 15.97
CA PHE A 812 -1.46 48.15 15.80
C PHE A 812 -1.15 49.02 17.04
N HIS A 813 -0.49 50.16 16.84
CA HIS A 813 0.15 50.95 17.91
C HIS A 813 -0.46 52.35 18.14
N GLU A 814 -1.53 52.74 17.44
CA GLU A 814 -2.07 54.11 17.51
C GLU A 814 -3.00 54.36 18.71
N HIS A 815 -3.27 53.35 19.54
CA HIS A 815 -4.13 53.50 20.71
C HIS A 815 -3.39 54.28 21.80
N ALA A 816 -4.00 55.37 22.29
CA ALA A 816 -3.36 56.26 23.28
C ALA A 816 -3.30 55.64 24.69
N TYR A 817 -4.12 54.61 24.93
CA TYR A 817 -4.30 53.91 26.20
C TYR A 817 -4.76 52.46 25.96
N CYS A 818 -4.75 51.66 27.01
CA CYS A 818 -4.96 50.21 26.99
C CYS A 818 -6.22 49.76 26.24
N VAL A 819 -6.11 48.61 25.56
CA VAL A 819 -7.19 48.07 24.72
C VAL A 819 -7.99 47.01 25.48
N TYR A 820 -9.25 47.31 25.82
CA TYR A 820 -10.12 46.40 26.58
C TYR A 820 -10.80 45.31 25.74
N SER A 821 -10.97 45.57 24.45
CA SER A 821 -11.68 44.68 23.52
C SER A 821 -11.16 44.93 22.10
N ALA A 822 -10.96 43.83 21.36
CA ALA A 822 -10.74 43.82 19.93
C ALA A 822 -11.56 42.66 19.34
N VAL A 823 -12.25 42.89 18.23
CA VAL A 823 -13.28 41.99 17.63
C VAL A 823 -13.22 42.08 16.09
N TRP A 824 -13.47 40.97 15.40
CA TRP A 824 -13.57 40.92 13.93
C TRP A 824 -14.97 41.25 13.39
N ASN A 825 -15.03 41.91 12.23
CA ASN A 825 -16.26 41.99 11.44
C ASN A 825 -16.56 40.62 10.80
N PRO A 826 -17.73 40.00 11.07
CA PRO A 826 -18.04 38.64 10.65
C PRO A 826 -18.24 38.44 9.15
N ARG A 827 -18.44 39.52 8.36
CA ARG A 827 -18.67 39.44 6.92
C ARG A 827 -17.48 39.81 6.06
N HIS A 828 -16.59 40.70 6.53
CA HIS A 828 -15.55 41.30 5.67
C HIS A 828 -14.10 40.99 6.04
N GLY A 829 -13.84 40.60 7.30
CA GLY A 829 -12.47 40.47 7.81
C GLY A 829 -11.80 41.81 8.11
N ASP A 830 -12.60 42.81 8.50
CA ASP A 830 -12.12 44.05 9.12
C ASP A 830 -11.96 43.83 10.64
N VAL A 831 -11.13 44.63 11.32
CA VAL A 831 -10.77 44.46 12.74
C VAL A 831 -11.03 45.74 13.52
N ASP A 832 -11.80 45.62 14.59
CA ASP A 832 -12.06 46.72 15.51
C ASP A 832 -11.23 46.62 16.78
N ALA A 833 -10.80 47.78 17.29
CA ALA A 833 -9.95 47.89 18.46
C ALA A 833 -10.33 49.11 19.31
N VAL A 834 -10.58 48.90 20.60
CA VAL A 834 -11.05 49.92 21.55
C VAL A 834 -9.89 50.59 22.29
N SER A 835 -9.98 51.90 22.54
CA SER A 835 -9.19 52.58 23.57
C SER A 835 -10.10 53.44 24.46
N VAL A 836 -9.54 54.02 25.53
CA VAL A 836 -10.26 54.49 26.74
C VAL A 836 -11.42 55.49 26.53
N PHE A 837 -11.56 56.16 25.39
CA PHE A 837 -12.74 56.99 25.08
C PHE A 837 -13.30 56.79 23.66
N VAL A 838 -12.70 55.88 22.88
CA VAL A 838 -12.87 55.82 21.41
C VAL A 838 -12.68 54.39 20.90
N ALA A 839 -13.65 53.88 20.14
CA ALA A 839 -13.46 52.66 19.35
C ALA A 839 -12.92 53.02 17.95
N ARG A 840 -12.07 52.17 17.36
CA ARG A 840 -11.53 52.39 16.01
C ARG A 840 -11.67 51.16 15.14
N VAL A 841 -12.20 51.38 13.94
CA VAL A 841 -12.35 50.39 12.88
C VAL A 841 -11.08 50.35 12.05
N TRP A 842 -10.58 49.17 11.70
CA TRP A 842 -9.42 49.00 10.82
C TRP A 842 -9.71 48.01 9.69
N ASP A 843 -9.52 48.44 8.44
CA ASP A 843 -9.37 47.50 7.33
C ASP A 843 -7.97 46.85 7.39
N VAL A 844 -7.97 45.52 7.46
CA VAL A 844 -6.77 44.66 7.54
C VAL A 844 -5.97 44.66 6.22
N ARG A 845 -6.45 45.33 5.15
CA ARG A 845 -5.83 45.36 3.81
C ARG A 845 -5.15 46.69 3.46
N THR A 846 -5.63 47.83 3.98
CA THR A 846 -5.09 49.17 3.63
C THR A 846 -4.06 49.73 4.62
N TYR A 847 -3.93 49.13 5.82
CA TYR A 847 -2.70 49.14 6.63
C TYR A 847 -2.11 50.50 7.11
N ARG A 848 -2.76 51.66 6.94
CA ARG A 848 -2.15 52.97 7.24
C ARG A 848 -2.92 53.94 8.14
N THR A 849 -4.24 53.79 8.26
CA THR A 849 -5.11 54.62 9.11
C THR A 849 -6.29 53.79 9.58
N PRO A 850 -6.93 54.12 10.72
CA PRO A 850 -8.26 53.61 11.01
C PRO A 850 -9.25 54.05 9.93
N LEU A 851 -10.20 53.18 9.60
CA LEU A 851 -11.24 53.40 8.60
C LEU A 851 -12.38 54.27 9.16
N ALA A 852 -12.66 54.15 10.47
CA ALA A 852 -13.56 55.02 11.22
C ALA A 852 -13.10 55.15 12.67
N VAL A 853 -13.52 56.24 13.33
CA VAL A 853 -13.13 56.61 14.70
C VAL A 853 -14.41 56.99 15.46
N LEU A 854 -14.87 56.11 16.35
CA LEU A 854 -16.16 56.19 17.02
C LEU A 854 -15.99 56.80 18.43
N SER A 855 -16.44 58.04 18.58
CA SER A 855 -16.38 58.82 19.83
C SER A 855 -17.78 59.24 20.27
N GLY A 856 -18.09 59.09 21.57
CA GLY A 856 -19.40 59.46 22.14
C GLY A 856 -19.69 58.86 23.52
N HIS A 857 -18.94 57.82 23.93
CA HIS A 857 -18.88 57.40 25.32
C HIS A 857 -18.07 58.39 26.18
N GLY A 858 -18.52 58.63 27.42
CA GLY A 858 -17.85 59.48 28.39
C GLY A 858 -16.69 58.81 29.16
N TYR A 859 -16.49 57.50 28.99
CA TYR A 859 -15.48 56.72 29.71
C TYR A 859 -15.05 55.45 28.94
N ALA A 860 -14.15 54.68 29.56
CA ALA A 860 -13.62 53.40 29.09
C ALA A 860 -14.68 52.44 28.54
N VAL A 861 -14.71 52.36 27.22
CA VAL A 861 -15.46 51.35 26.46
C VAL A 861 -14.89 49.97 26.77
N ARG A 862 -15.75 49.05 27.21
CA ARG A 862 -15.37 47.78 27.84
C ARG A 862 -15.43 46.57 26.91
N LYS A 863 -16.43 46.49 26.04
CA LYS A 863 -16.65 45.39 25.07
C LYS A 863 -17.34 45.91 23.81
N LEU A 864 -17.01 45.34 22.65
CA LEU A 864 -17.74 45.52 21.38
C LEU A 864 -18.48 44.24 20.97
N LYS A 865 -19.46 44.37 20.08
CA LYS A 865 -19.95 43.28 19.22
C LYS A 865 -20.39 43.81 17.86
N PHE A 866 -19.99 43.14 16.77
CA PHE A 866 -20.48 43.40 15.41
C PHE A 866 -21.82 42.71 15.14
N SER A 867 -22.64 43.31 14.27
CA SER A 867 -23.85 42.68 13.75
C SER A 867 -23.52 41.56 12.76
N THR A 868 -24.31 40.49 12.80
CA THR A 868 -24.31 39.44 11.77
C THR A 868 -25.22 39.79 10.58
N HIS A 869 -26.16 40.72 10.77
CA HIS A 869 -27.17 41.11 9.78
C HIS A 869 -26.70 42.32 8.95
N ALA A 870 -26.47 43.46 9.58
CA ALA A 870 -26.04 44.69 8.93
C ALA A 870 -24.51 44.77 8.82
N ARG A 871 -24.01 45.26 7.68
CA ARG A 871 -22.58 45.19 7.30
C ARG A 871 -21.66 46.06 8.16
N SER A 872 -22.15 47.23 8.58
CA SER A 872 -21.41 48.28 9.28
C SER A 872 -21.96 48.60 10.66
N PHE A 873 -22.91 47.81 11.16
CA PHE A 873 -23.51 48.02 12.48
C PHE A 873 -22.73 47.29 13.57
N LEU A 874 -22.43 47.99 14.66
CA LEU A 874 -21.81 47.42 15.87
C LEU A 874 -22.34 48.09 17.13
N VAL A 875 -22.21 47.41 18.26
CA VAL A 875 -22.59 47.94 19.58
C VAL A 875 -21.40 47.94 20.53
N SER A 876 -21.38 48.91 21.43
CA SER A 876 -20.35 49.09 22.46
C SER A 876 -20.98 49.36 23.82
N CYS A 877 -20.34 48.89 24.89
CA CYS A 877 -20.71 49.25 26.27
C CYS A 877 -19.54 49.92 26.98
N SER A 878 -19.81 50.76 27.97
CA SER A 878 -18.79 51.52 28.71
C SER A 878 -19.11 51.65 30.19
N TYR A 879 -18.09 51.95 30.99
CA TYR A 879 -18.26 52.38 32.38
C TYR A 879 -18.86 53.80 32.50
N ASP A 880 -19.24 54.46 31.40
CA ASP A 880 -20.07 55.67 31.42
C ASP A 880 -21.57 55.39 31.67
N MET A 881 -21.90 54.17 32.09
CA MET A 881 -23.26 53.65 32.33
C MET A 881 -24.12 53.51 31.07
N THR A 882 -23.53 53.63 29.87
CA THR A 882 -24.29 53.54 28.60
C THR A 882 -23.82 52.43 27.66
N VAL A 883 -24.76 52.02 26.80
CA VAL A 883 -24.55 51.22 25.59
C VAL A 883 -24.77 52.15 24.40
N CYS A 884 -23.89 52.11 23.41
CA CYS A 884 -24.03 52.84 22.15
C CYS A 884 -24.12 51.86 20.97
N ALA A 885 -25.00 52.15 20.03
CA ALA A 885 -25.16 51.48 18.75
C ALA A 885 -24.66 52.39 17.63
N TRP A 886 -23.85 51.85 16.72
CA TRP A 886 -23.12 52.61 15.72
C TRP A 886 -23.29 52.03 14.32
N ASP A 887 -23.31 52.89 13.30
CA ASP A 887 -23.10 52.54 11.91
C ASP A 887 -21.95 53.40 11.36
N TYR A 888 -20.76 52.80 11.28
CA TYR A 888 -19.54 53.54 10.94
C TYR A 888 -19.39 53.91 9.45
N MET A 889 -20.41 53.65 8.64
CA MET A 889 -20.49 54.07 7.23
C MET A 889 -21.38 55.31 7.03
N VAL A 890 -21.96 55.86 8.10
CA VAL A 890 -22.80 57.07 8.10
C VAL A 890 -22.01 58.27 8.66
N GLU A 891 -22.31 59.50 8.22
CA GLU A 891 -21.60 60.72 8.67
C GLU A 891 -21.73 60.94 10.19
N ASP A 892 -22.94 60.84 10.73
CA ASP A 892 -23.18 60.68 12.17
C ASP A 892 -23.20 59.19 12.52
N ALA A 893 -22.04 58.66 12.94
CA ALA A 893 -21.87 57.24 13.17
C ALA A 893 -22.60 56.69 14.43
N LEU A 894 -23.15 57.54 15.30
CA LEU A 894 -23.88 57.14 16.52
C LEU A 894 -25.38 57.06 16.24
N VAL A 895 -25.92 55.85 16.13
CA VAL A 895 -27.31 55.59 15.71
C VAL A 895 -28.26 55.38 16.89
N GLY A 896 -27.73 55.06 18.08
CA GLY A 896 -28.53 55.01 19.31
C GLY A 896 -27.66 54.99 20.57
N ARG A 897 -28.18 55.52 21.67
CA ARG A 897 -27.57 55.45 23.01
C ARG A 897 -28.62 55.03 24.03
N TYR A 898 -28.23 54.17 24.94
CA TYR A 898 -29.09 53.50 25.91
C TYR A 898 -28.41 53.58 27.28
N ASP A 899 -29.11 54.14 28.26
CA ASP A 899 -28.55 54.74 29.47
C ASP A 899 -29.27 54.33 30.76
N HIS A 900 -30.06 53.25 30.71
CA HIS A 900 -30.90 52.81 31.83
C HIS A 900 -30.15 51.98 32.88
N HIS A 901 -28.90 51.59 32.61
CA HIS A 901 -28.03 50.97 33.60
C HIS A 901 -27.68 51.99 34.69
N THR A 902 -27.74 51.60 35.96
CA THR A 902 -27.44 52.49 37.10
C THR A 902 -25.99 52.40 37.58
N GLU A 903 -25.25 51.40 37.11
CA GLU A 903 -23.80 51.24 37.31
C GLU A 903 -23.06 50.93 35.99
N PHE A 904 -21.76 50.67 36.09
CA PHE A 904 -20.88 50.41 34.95
C PHE A 904 -21.35 49.23 34.09
N VAL A 905 -21.48 49.45 32.78
CA VAL A 905 -21.84 48.39 31.84
C VAL A 905 -20.59 47.58 31.49
N VAL A 906 -20.63 46.27 31.74
CA VAL A 906 -19.48 45.37 31.58
C VAL A 906 -19.60 44.38 30.42
N GLY A 907 -20.82 44.13 29.97
CA GLY A 907 -21.12 43.22 28.87
C GLY A 907 -22.12 43.81 27.89
N VAL A 908 -21.93 43.50 26.61
CA VAL A 908 -22.90 43.68 25.54
C VAL A 908 -22.80 42.50 24.57
N ASP A 909 -23.91 42.07 23.98
CA ASP A 909 -23.94 41.10 22.89
C ASP A 909 -25.14 41.34 21.96
N MET A 910 -25.15 40.72 20.79
CA MET A 910 -26.22 40.83 19.79
C MET A 910 -26.75 39.48 19.34
N SER A 911 -28.04 39.45 19.01
CA SER A 911 -28.69 38.27 18.43
C SER A 911 -28.14 37.97 17.04
N VAL A 912 -28.03 36.68 16.73
CA VAL A 912 -27.65 36.16 15.41
C VAL A 912 -28.90 35.80 14.58
N LEU A 913 -30.09 35.87 15.19
CA LEU A 913 -31.37 35.49 14.58
C LEU A 913 -32.32 36.67 14.37
N VAL A 914 -32.23 37.71 15.22
CA VAL A 914 -33.15 38.85 15.21
C VAL A 914 -32.33 40.13 15.03
N GLU A 915 -32.50 40.78 13.88
CA GLU A 915 -31.82 42.03 13.58
C GLU A 915 -32.22 43.13 14.56
N GLY A 916 -31.24 43.92 15.03
CA GLY A 916 -31.45 44.98 16.01
C GLY A 916 -31.62 44.52 17.47
N LEU A 917 -31.75 43.22 17.75
CA LEU A 917 -31.86 42.72 19.13
C LEU A 917 -30.48 42.60 19.80
N MET A 918 -30.29 43.30 20.91
CA MET A 918 -29.06 43.31 21.70
C MET A 918 -29.34 43.17 23.20
N ALA A 919 -28.38 42.67 23.96
CA ALA A 919 -28.46 42.55 25.41
C ALA A 919 -27.22 43.16 26.07
N SER A 920 -27.37 43.78 27.23
CA SER A 920 -26.28 44.34 28.03
C SER A 920 -26.38 43.96 29.50
N THR A 921 -25.23 43.94 30.18
CA THR A 921 -25.11 43.56 31.59
C THR A 921 -24.22 44.54 32.34
N GLY A 922 -24.65 45.00 33.52
CA GLY A 922 -23.93 45.95 34.35
C GLY A 922 -23.47 45.37 35.69
N TRP A 923 -22.96 46.24 36.56
CA TRP A 923 -22.76 45.95 37.98
C TRP A 923 -24.01 46.19 38.84
N ASP A 924 -25.05 46.77 38.25
CA ASP A 924 -26.39 47.00 38.82
C ASP A 924 -27.23 45.72 38.97
N GLU A 925 -26.60 44.54 38.95
CA GLU A 925 -27.20 43.19 38.98
C GLU A 925 -28.24 42.89 37.88
N LEU A 926 -28.37 43.78 36.88
CA LEU A 926 -29.42 43.71 35.85
C LEU A 926 -28.88 43.35 34.45
N VAL A 927 -29.77 42.70 33.68
CA VAL A 927 -29.61 42.42 32.26
C VAL A 927 -30.72 43.15 31.51
N TYR A 928 -30.35 44.10 30.65
CA TYR A 928 -31.28 44.79 29.78
C TYR A 928 -31.24 44.17 28.39
N VAL A 929 -32.42 44.03 27.78
CA VAL A 929 -32.59 43.60 26.39
C VAL A 929 -33.22 44.75 25.62
N TRP A 930 -32.63 45.09 24.48
CA TRP A 930 -32.98 46.25 23.68
C TRP A 930 -33.26 45.81 22.25
N GLN A 931 -34.36 46.29 21.66
CA GLN A 931 -34.67 46.10 20.25
C GLN A 931 -34.49 47.44 19.51
N HIS A 932 -33.49 47.51 18.64
CA HIS A 932 -33.32 48.64 17.73
C HIS A 932 -34.26 48.48 16.52
N GLY A 933 -35.02 49.53 16.18
CA GLY A 933 -35.70 49.66 14.88
C GLY A 933 -37.15 49.15 14.74
N ILE A 934 -37.84 48.69 15.79
CA ILE A 934 -39.25 48.22 15.71
C ILE A 934 -40.13 48.85 16.80
N ASP A 935 -41.42 49.06 16.49
CA ASP A 935 -42.48 49.56 17.40
C ASP A 935 -42.55 48.73 18.71
N PRO A 936 -42.56 49.37 19.91
CA PRO A 936 -42.55 48.70 21.23
C PRO A 936 -43.78 47.84 21.56
N ARG A 937 -44.58 47.42 20.58
CA ARG A 937 -45.68 46.45 20.67
C ARG A 937 -45.33 45.05 20.17
N ALA A 938 -44.10 44.83 19.73
CA ALA A 938 -43.61 43.56 19.15
C ALA A 938 -42.62 42.80 20.06
N VAL A 939 -42.60 43.11 21.36
CA VAL A 939 -41.75 42.50 22.41
C VAL A 939 -42.62 41.65 23.34
#